data_AF-A0A7C2M069-F1
#
_entry.id   AF-A0A7C2M069-F1
#
_cell.length_a   1.000
_cell.length_b   1.000
_cell.length_c   1.000
_cell.angle_alpha   90.00
_cell.angle_beta   90.00
_cell.angle_gamma   90.00
#
_symmetry.space_group_name_H-M   'P 1'
#
loop_
_entity.id
_entity.type
_entity.pdbx_description
1 polymer ?
#
loop_
_entity_poly.entity_id
_entity_poly.type
_entity_poly.pdbx_seq_one_letter_code
_entity_poly.pdbx_strand_id
1 'polypeptide(L)'
;MMKTGPRNIFAPLTNIARSNALFVLIIVFLTALVYSTALNNDFTSWDDNHYVTGNRFIKDFSGEGIIKLWTERTGMGGTRLTLTSFMIDYHLWGLNPVFYHAENVVWHILNALLLFFLILKLFKNRQVAFITAIIFAVHPMHVESVAWISARKDVLYTFFLLVCLHAYVGYVLQKKPFLKGLLWLAFTVSFLLSWHAKFSAVVIPALLFLIDYVLRRRLSVWLILEKLPILVFTGTEIYRIAFGPHARMDFYGRRLVPSAHDTYRYSLFEKSLLASYSLLFYLVRFFFPVRLSAIVPYPARTGGMFPAEYYLALAFALILLAGMGFLLYRLKRNRREYIFGSLFFLISISVFLHFISIKGVVVVADRYTYVPYMGLGLMVGVFLYHLKRRRLQQVCTGIFLVSVACMSVLTFQRNKVWKNDITLFSDVLEKNPDVVQALNNRGIAYNNEGKYRLAIRDFNRGLELEPNFTYLYNNRARAYFQLDSNHLALDDLEKAILMDPHYLDAYLNKAQVHLAMGSPEKAVEVYSKALSMAPYRAKIYIYRAQAYLKIHQTDEALADFNKAVEVYPTFFRGYYELGRLYNEQNELEKALSHLEKARELNPVIPEVYNELGHVHNKLKQYHTALEHLDKALELDHSLAAAYNNRGISNFNLGHADAALNDFNRSIQIDSVFARAYSNRGNLYAFMEEFDLALKDFNRAVDIAPDDCISLVNRGNVYFQTGHTEAACAEWRKALECGFQQVEALMQAHCK
;
A
#
# COMPACT_ATOMS: atom_id res chain seq x y z
N MET A 1 55.10 21.10 -33.37
CA MET A 1 55.20 21.42 -31.93
C MET A 1 54.09 22.40 -31.56
N MET A 2 53.05 21.95 -30.86
CA MET A 2 52.25 22.72 -29.91
C MET A 2 51.69 21.69 -28.92
N LYS A 3 52.35 21.58 -27.76
CA LYS A 3 51.97 20.69 -26.65
C LYS A 3 50.77 21.32 -25.94
N THR A 4 49.55 20.90 -26.26
CA THR A 4 48.41 21.10 -25.36
C THR A 4 48.39 19.94 -24.36
N GLY A 5 48.93 20.18 -23.16
CA GLY A 5 48.90 19.21 -22.07
C GLY A 5 47.46 18.85 -21.65
N PRO A 6 47.26 17.72 -20.97
CA PRO A 6 45.95 17.32 -20.48
C PRO A 6 45.50 18.29 -19.38
N ARG A 7 44.44 19.06 -19.65
CA ARG A 7 43.75 19.85 -18.60
C ARG A 7 43.37 18.93 -17.45
N ASN A 8 43.69 19.38 -16.24
CA ASN A 8 43.41 18.74 -14.96
C ASN A 8 41.96 18.21 -14.90
N ILE A 9 41.82 16.89 -14.68
CA ILE A 9 40.51 16.21 -14.56
C ILE A 9 39.84 16.50 -13.20
N PHE A 10 40.53 17.22 -12.31
CA PHE A 10 40.05 17.70 -11.02
C PHE A 10 39.91 19.23 -11.00
N ALA A 11 39.25 19.83 -11.99
CA ALA A 11 38.65 21.13 -11.72
C ALA A 11 37.62 20.93 -10.58
N PRO A 12 37.61 21.76 -9.52
CA PRO A 12 36.65 21.61 -8.44
C PRO A 12 35.23 21.61 -9.03
N LEU A 13 34.34 20.77 -8.49
CA LEU A 13 32.94 20.62 -8.93
C LEU A 13 32.24 21.98 -9.19
N THR A 14 32.67 23.02 -8.47
CA THR A 14 32.24 24.42 -8.60
C THR A 14 32.45 25.03 -9.99
N ASN A 15 33.54 24.73 -10.71
CA ASN A 15 33.82 25.26 -12.05
C ASN A 15 33.04 24.53 -13.16
N ILE A 16 32.80 23.23 -12.99
CA ILE A 16 31.94 22.44 -13.89
C ILE A 16 30.48 22.81 -13.68
N ALA A 17 30.06 23.09 -12.44
CA ALA A 17 28.72 23.54 -12.08
C ALA A 17 28.39 24.90 -12.73
N ARG A 18 29.25 25.92 -12.61
CA ARG A 18 28.97 27.25 -13.20
C ARG A 18 28.74 27.21 -14.71
N SER A 19 29.54 26.42 -15.44
CA SER A 19 29.43 26.34 -16.91
C SER A 19 28.30 25.45 -17.43
N ASN A 20 27.67 24.64 -16.57
CA ASN A 20 26.52 23.79 -16.89
C ASN A 20 25.25 24.17 -16.11
N ALA A 21 25.30 25.25 -15.32
CA ALA A 21 24.24 25.63 -14.38
C ALA A 21 22.90 25.81 -15.07
N LEU A 22 22.88 26.41 -16.26
CA LEU A 22 21.66 26.59 -17.04
C LEU A 22 21.01 25.24 -17.44
N PHE A 23 21.80 24.28 -17.92
CA PHE A 23 21.27 22.96 -18.29
C PHE A 23 20.71 22.21 -17.09
N VAL A 24 21.41 22.28 -15.95
CA VAL A 24 20.97 21.69 -14.69
C VAL A 24 19.67 22.34 -14.22
N LEU A 25 19.60 23.68 -14.22
CA LEU A 25 18.41 24.43 -13.82
C LEU A 25 17.20 24.05 -14.68
N ILE A 26 17.38 23.97 -16.02
CA ILE A 26 16.31 23.59 -16.94
C ILE A 26 15.83 22.17 -16.66
N ILE A 27 16.75 21.20 -16.49
CA ILE A 27 16.39 19.81 -16.17
C ILE A 27 15.59 19.77 -14.86
N VAL A 28 16.10 20.38 -13.78
CA VAL A 28 15.45 20.38 -12.47
C VAL A 28 14.07 21.03 -12.54
N PHE A 29 13.99 22.26 -13.07
CA PHE A 29 12.75 23.03 -13.11
C PHE A 29 11.70 22.36 -13.99
N LEU A 30 12.05 21.92 -15.20
CA LEU A 30 11.08 21.30 -16.11
C LEU A 30 10.58 19.97 -15.55
N THR A 31 11.47 19.15 -14.98
CA THR A 31 11.08 17.87 -14.37
C THR A 31 10.12 18.11 -13.20
N ALA A 32 10.45 19.04 -12.30
CA ALA A 32 9.61 19.38 -11.15
C ALA A 32 8.24 19.92 -11.59
N LEU A 33 8.21 20.79 -12.62
CA LEU A 33 6.97 21.33 -13.16
C LEU A 33 6.08 20.23 -13.74
N VAL A 34 6.65 19.37 -14.58
CA VAL A 34 5.90 18.31 -15.27
C VAL A 34 5.35 17.26 -14.29
N TYR A 35 6.08 16.96 -13.21
CA TYR A 35 5.65 16.01 -12.18
C TYR A 35 4.90 16.63 -10.99
N SER A 36 4.71 17.95 -10.96
CA SER A 36 4.04 18.65 -9.85
C SER A 36 2.64 18.11 -9.53
N THR A 37 1.88 17.67 -10.54
CA THR A 37 0.54 17.10 -10.33
C THR A 37 0.55 15.74 -9.66
N ALA A 38 1.65 14.99 -9.70
CA ALA A 38 1.75 13.70 -9.01
C ALA A 38 1.74 13.86 -7.49
N LEU A 39 2.06 15.05 -6.97
CA LEU A 39 2.03 15.32 -5.53
C LEU A 39 0.62 15.32 -4.94
N ASN A 40 -0.41 15.50 -5.77
CA ASN A 40 -1.82 15.51 -5.37
C ASN A 40 -2.51 14.14 -5.56
N ASN A 41 -1.72 13.09 -5.74
CA ASN A 41 -2.23 11.73 -5.89
C ASN A 41 -2.32 11.03 -4.52
N ASP A 42 -3.23 10.08 -4.42
CA ASP A 42 -3.43 9.18 -3.29
C ASP A 42 -2.68 7.84 -3.53
N PHE A 43 -2.64 6.99 -2.50
CA PHE A 43 -2.18 5.61 -2.66
C PHE A 43 -3.11 4.82 -3.60
N THR A 44 -2.51 3.88 -4.35
CA THR A 44 -3.22 2.97 -5.25
C THR A 44 -3.15 1.51 -4.77
N SER A 45 -4.23 0.75 -4.92
CA SER A 45 -4.27 -0.70 -4.63
C SER A 45 -3.57 -1.57 -5.69
N TRP A 46 -2.80 -0.97 -6.60
CA TRP A 46 -1.98 -1.73 -7.55
C TRP A 46 -0.89 -2.52 -6.83
N ASP A 47 -0.01 -1.85 -6.07
CA ASP A 47 0.83 -2.51 -5.05
C ASP A 47 1.03 -1.67 -3.76
N ASP A 48 0.51 -0.42 -3.65
CA ASP A 48 0.86 0.44 -2.50
C ASP A 48 0.27 -0.08 -1.19
N ASN A 49 -0.84 -0.81 -1.26
CA ASN A 49 -1.39 -1.58 -0.16
C ASN A 49 -0.42 -2.64 0.38
N HIS A 50 0.41 -3.23 -0.48
CA HIS A 50 1.37 -4.27 -0.12
C HIS A 50 2.74 -3.71 0.28
N TYR A 51 3.23 -2.66 -0.39
CA TYR A 51 4.52 -2.06 -0.07
C TYR A 51 4.43 -1.07 1.09
N VAL A 52 3.31 -0.37 1.24
CA VAL A 52 3.18 0.78 2.14
C VAL A 52 2.04 0.60 3.15
N THR A 53 0.78 0.82 2.76
CA THR A 53 -0.29 1.07 3.73
C THR A 53 -0.59 -0.15 4.62
N GLY A 54 -0.55 -1.35 4.03
CA GLY A 54 -0.73 -2.64 4.71
C GLY A 54 0.57 -3.35 5.11
N ASN A 55 1.74 -2.75 4.86
CA ASN A 55 3.01 -3.43 5.15
C ASN A 55 3.42 -3.24 6.60
N ARG A 56 3.51 -4.34 7.36
CA ARG A 56 3.92 -4.30 8.77
C ARG A 56 5.40 -4.01 8.98
N PHE A 57 6.27 -4.40 8.04
CA PHE A 57 7.72 -4.25 8.20
C PHE A 57 8.14 -2.78 8.21
N ILE A 58 7.44 -1.92 7.48
CA ILE A 58 7.80 -0.50 7.41
C ILE A 58 7.35 0.30 8.65
N LYS A 59 6.52 -0.28 9.52
CA LYS A 59 5.95 0.40 10.69
C LYS A 59 6.85 0.30 11.93
N ASP A 60 7.87 -0.55 11.90
CA ASP A 60 8.81 -0.79 13.01
C ASP A 60 10.17 -0.12 12.71
N PHE A 61 10.29 1.18 12.99
CA PHE A 61 11.56 1.92 12.84
C PHE A 61 12.47 1.77 14.07
N SER A 62 12.70 0.53 14.49
CA SER A 62 13.67 0.19 15.53
C SER A 62 14.90 -0.51 14.93
N GLY A 63 15.99 -0.60 15.70
CA GLY A 63 17.17 -1.36 15.27
C GLY A 63 16.82 -2.84 14.97
N GLU A 64 15.93 -3.44 15.76
CA GLU A 64 15.43 -4.78 15.53
C GLU A 64 14.56 -4.86 14.26
N GLY A 65 13.65 -3.89 14.05
CA GLY A 65 12.81 -3.79 12.86
C GLY A 65 13.62 -3.69 11.57
N ILE A 66 14.69 -2.89 11.57
CA ILE A 66 15.63 -2.79 10.44
C ILE A 66 16.32 -4.14 10.20
N ILE A 67 16.84 -4.78 11.26
CA ILE A 67 17.48 -6.10 11.14
C ILE A 67 16.48 -7.12 10.57
N LYS A 68 15.25 -7.18 11.09
CA LYS A 68 14.18 -8.05 10.59
C LYS A 68 13.88 -7.79 9.12
N LEU A 69 13.74 -6.54 8.71
CA LEU A 69 13.49 -6.18 7.30
C LEU A 69 14.60 -6.70 6.37
N TRP A 70 15.86 -6.66 6.83
CA TRP A 70 17.03 -7.08 6.05
C TRP A 70 17.37 -8.57 6.16
N THR A 71 16.89 -9.29 7.18
CA THR A 71 17.18 -10.71 7.39
C THR A 71 15.99 -11.61 7.04
N GLU A 72 14.77 -11.19 7.39
CA GLU A 72 13.55 -11.97 7.20
C GLU A 72 13.02 -11.91 5.77
N ARG A 73 12.08 -12.82 5.51
CA ARG A 73 11.37 -12.90 4.24
C ARG A 73 10.20 -11.93 4.25
N THR A 74 10.38 -10.79 3.58
CA THR A 74 9.34 -9.76 3.45
C THR A 74 8.25 -10.09 2.42
N GLY A 75 8.45 -11.12 1.60
CA GLY A 75 7.54 -11.46 0.49
C GLY A 75 7.70 -10.59 -0.76
N MET A 76 8.51 -9.54 -0.71
CA MET A 76 8.59 -8.49 -1.76
C MET A 76 9.79 -8.62 -2.70
N GLY A 77 10.45 -9.78 -2.74
CA GLY A 77 11.41 -10.12 -3.80
C GLY A 77 12.63 -9.19 -3.91
N GLY A 78 13.49 -9.15 -2.90
CA GLY A 78 14.78 -8.44 -2.97
C GLY A 78 14.74 -6.92 -2.78
N THR A 79 13.56 -6.29 -2.71
CA THR A 79 13.37 -4.83 -2.58
C THR A 79 13.59 -4.28 -1.16
N ARG A 80 14.61 -4.77 -0.45
CA ARG A 80 14.89 -4.39 0.94
C ARG A 80 15.19 -2.90 1.10
N LEU A 81 15.98 -2.34 0.18
CA LEU A 81 16.32 -0.92 0.23
C LEU A 81 15.09 -0.04 -0.01
N THR A 82 14.21 -0.46 -0.91
CA THR A 82 12.93 0.21 -1.18
C THR A 82 12.01 0.19 0.05
N LEU A 83 11.93 -0.95 0.75
CA LEU A 83 11.16 -1.01 1.99
C LEU A 83 11.81 -0.19 3.11
N THR A 84 13.15 -0.12 3.14
CA THR A 84 13.87 0.74 4.09
C THR A 84 13.54 2.22 3.85
N SER A 85 13.48 2.68 2.59
CA SER A 85 13.04 4.06 2.30
C SER A 85 11.60 4.30 2.75
N PHE A 86 10.67 3.36 2.52
CA PHE A 86 9.30 3.51 3.01
C PHE A 86 9.17 3.46 4.52
N MET A 87 10.04 2.73 5.22
CA MET A 87 10.11 2.72 6.68
C MET A 87 10.53 4.10 7.21
N ILE A 88 11.50 4.75 6.57
CA ILE A 88 11.91 6.11 6.89
C ILE A 88 10.76 7.10 6.61
N ASP A 89 10.12 7.00 5.44
CA ASP A 89 8.98 7.85 5.09
C ASP A 89 7.83 7.70 6.09
N TYR A 90 7.49 6.47 6.47
CA TYR A 90 6.43 6.19 7.43
C TYR A 90 6.75 6.75 8.81
N HIS A 91 8.00 6.64 9.26
CA HIS A 91 8.43 7.19 10.54
C HIS A 91 8.36 8.72 10.57
N LEU A 92 8.71 9.39 9.47
CA LEU A 92 8.73 10.85 9.39
C LEU A 92 7.35 11.45 9.11
N TRP A 93 6.53 10.79 8.29
CA TRP A 93 5.34 11.39 7.68
C TRP A 93 4.05 10.56 7.83
N GLY A 94 4.13 9.38 8.45
CA GLY A 94 3.00 8.45 8.52
C GLY A 94 2.49 8.05 7.13
N LEU A 95 1.18 7.84 6.98
CA LEU A 95 0.56 7.52 5.69
C LEU A 95 0.09 8.77 4.94
N ASN A 96 0.94 9.79 4.83
CA ASN A 96 0.66 10.96 4.01
C ASN A 96 1.27 10.79 2.59
N PRO A 97 0.46 10.54 1.53
CA PRO A 97 0.96 10.17 0.20
C PRO A 97 1.79 11.26 -0.47
N VAL A 98 1.59 12.54 -0.12
CA VAL A 98 2.29 13.69 -0.72
C VAL A 98 3.80 13.53 -0.62
N PHE A 99 4.30 13.11 0.54
CA PHE A 99 5.75 12.97 0.78
C PHE A 99 6.35 11.78 0.03
N TYR A 100 5.62 10.68 -0.07
CA TYR A 100 6.04 9.52 -0.86
C TYR A 100 6.20 9.89 -2.35
N HIS A 101 5.21 10.61 -2.91
CA HIS A 101 5.29 11.12 -4.28
C HIS A 101 6.42 12.15 -4.44
N ALA A 102 6.56 13.09 -3.52
CA ALA A 102 7.61 14.12 -3.56
C ALA A 102 9.00 13.51 -3.61
N GLU A 103 9.28 12.52 -2.76
CA GLU A 103 10.58 11.86 -2.76
C GLU A 103 10.81 11.11 -4.09
N ASN A 104 9.77 10.55 -4.74
CA ASN A 104 9.93 9.87 -6.03
C ASN A 104 10.34 10.86 -7.12
N VAL A 105 9.73 12.05 -7.12
CA VAL A 105 10.09 13.15 -8.02
C VAL A 105 11.52 13.61 -7.76
N VAL A 106 11.94 13.73 -6.49
CA VAL A 106 13.33 14.05 -6.13
C VAL A 106 14.30 13.01 -6.67
N TRP A 107 14.05 11.72 -6.45
CA TRP A 107 14.88 10.65 -7.01
C TRP A 107 14.90 10.69 -8.55
N HIS A 108 13.80 11.01 -9.20
CA HIS A 108 13.75 11.16 -10.66
C HIS A 108 14.62 12.33 -11.16
N ILE A 109 14.57 13.48 -10.49
CA ILE A 109 15.44 14.63 -10.79
C ILE A 109 16.90 14.25 -10.61
N LEU A 110 17.25 13.60 -9.50
CA LEU A 110 18.62 13.14 -9.24
C LEU A 110 19.10 12.15 -10.31
N ASN A 111 18.23 11.25 -10.76
CA ASN A 111 18.53 10.33 -11.86
C ASN A 111 18.81 11.06 -13.17
N ALA A 112 17.98 12.04 -13.55
CA ALA A 112 18.20 12.83 -14.76
C ALA A 112 19.52 13.60 -14.72
N LEU A 113 19.89 14.16 -13.55
CA LEU A 113 21.17 14.84 -13.35
C LEU A 113 22.36 13.88 -13.39
N LEU A 114 22.27 12.73 -12.72
CA LEU A 114 23.31 11.71 -12.78
C LEU A 114 23.52 11.21 -14.21
N LEU A 115 22.44 11.02 -14.97
CA LEU A 115 22.51 10.67 -16.39
C LEU A 115 23.21 11.75 -17.21
N PHE A 116 22.83 13.02 -17.05
CA PHE A 116 23.49 14.15 -17.71
C PHE A 116 25.01 14.11 -17.46
N PHE A 117 25.43 14.00 -16.21
CA PHE A 117 26.84 13.97 -15.86
C PHE A 117 27.56 12.70 -16.33
N LEU A 118 26.88 11.55 -16.39
CA LEU A 118 27.46 10.29 -16.87
C LEU A 118 27.79 10.39 -18.36
N ILE A 119 26.83 10.85 -19.17
CA ILE A 119 27.01 11.05 -20.61
C ILE A 119 28.08 12.12 -20.86
N LEU A 120 28.08 13.20 -20.08
CA LEU A 120 29.13 14.22 -20.17
C LEU A 120 30.52 13.65 -19.83
N LYS A 121 30.63 12.78 -18.83
CA LYS A 121 31.88 12.12 -18.43
C LYS A 121 32.40 11.16 -19.49
N LEU A 122 31.52 10.39 -20.12
CA LEU A 122 31.86 9.41 -21.15
C LEU A 122 32.22 10.05 -22.50
N PHE A 123 31.42 11.00 -22.98
CA PHE A 123 31.52 11.51 -24.34
C PHE A 123 31.97 12.97 -24.45
N LYS A 124 32.10 13.69 -23.34
CA LYS A 124 32.57 15.08 -23.27
C LYS A 124 31.78 16.06 -24.13
N ASN A 125 30.50 15.76 -24.39
CA ASN A 125 29.61 16.58 -25.20
C ASN A 125 28.37 17.01 -24.39
N ARG A 126 28.28 18.31 -24.11
CA ARG A 126 27.22 18.90 -23.29
C ARG A 126 25.86 18.85 -23.96
N GLN A 127 25.80 19.06 -25.27
CA GLN A 127 24.53 19.05 -26.02
C GLN A 127 23.94 17.64 -26.05
N VAL A 128 24.76 16.63 -26.34
CA VAL A 128 24.34 15.22 -26.31
C VAL A 128 23.88 14.82 -24.91
N ALA A 129 24.64 15.20 -23.88
CA ALA A 129 24.26 14.94 -22.48
C ALA A 129 22.93 15.59 -22.10
N PHE A 130 22.73 16.87 -22.46
CA PHE A 130 21.50 17.60 -22.17
C PHE A 130 20.30 17.01 -22.90
N ILE A 131 20.41 16.72 -24.20
CA ILE A 131 19.32 16.10 -24.98
C ILE A 131 18.94 14.74 -24.39
N THR A 132 19.94 13.92 -24.03
CA THR A 132 19.69 12.60 -23.42
C THR A 132 18.93 12.72 -22.10
N ALA A 133 19.38 13.63 -21.24
CA ALA A 133 18.80 13.83 -19.91
C ALA A 133 17.41 14.46 -19.97
N ILE A 134 17.17 15.43 -20.86
CA ILE A 134 15.86 16.09 -20.95
C ILE A 134 14.80 15.17 -21.53
N ILE A 135 15.14 14.32 -22.52
CA ILE A 135 14.23 13.27 -23.01
C ILE A 135 13.86 12.36 -21.85
N PHE A 136 14.86 11.86 -21.11
CA PHE A 136 14.63 10.98 -19.96
C PHE A 136 13.77 11.65 -18.88
N ALA A 137 13.98 12.94 -18.61
CA ALA A 137 13.31 13.69 -17.55
C ALA A 137 11.81 13.96 -17.81
N VAL A 138 11.37 14.05 -19.07
CA VAL A 138 9.99 14.43 -19.39
C VAL A 138 9.21 13.34 -20.12
N HIS A 139 9.80 12.15 -20.31
CA HIS A 139 9.18 11.10 -21.13
C HIS A 139 7.91 10.52 -20.48
N PRO A 140 6.75 10.46 -21.17
CA PRO A 140 5.50 9.97 -20.56
C PRO A 140 5.55 8.51 -20.11
N MET A 141 6.36 7.67 -20.77
CA MET A 141 6.60 6.28 -20.35
C MET A 141 7.26 6.15 -18.97
N HIS A 142 7.84 7.23 -18.42
CA HIS A 142 8.42 7.22 -17.08
C HIS A 142 7.42 7.59 -15.99
N VAL A 143 6.21 8.00 -16.35
CA VAL A 143 5.19 8.39 -15.36
C VAL A 143 4.88 7.25 -14.41
N GLU A 144 4.72 6.03 -14.90
CA GLU A 144 4.50 4.88 -14.02
C GLU A 144 5.67 4.68 -13.03
N SER A 145 6.92 4.94 -13.41
CA SER A 145 8.05 4.79 -12.50
C SER A 145 8.15 5.90 -11.44
N VAL A 146 7.52 7.06 -11.67
CA VAL A 146 7.68 8.26 -10.82
C VAL A 146 6.40 8.56 -10.02
N ALA A 147 5.24 8.57 -10.68
CA ALA A 147 3.97 8.92 -10.07
C ALA A 147 3.38 7.77 -9.22
N TRP A 148 3.73 6.51 -9.50
CA TRP A 148 3.31 5.39 -8.66
C TRP A 148 4.24 5.21 -7.46
N ILE A 149 3.71 5.24 -6.24
CA ILE A 149 4.53 5.20 -5.01
C ILE A 149 5.38 3.93 -4.95
N SER A 150 4.79 2.74 -5.17
CA SER A 150 5.53 1.47 -5.14
C SER A 150 6.55 1.30 -6.26
N ALA A 151 6.56 2.19 -7.27
CA ALA A 151 7.66 2.29 -8.22
C ALA A 151 8.89 3.02 -7.68
N ARG A 152 8.92 3.40 -6.39
CA ARG A 152 10.15 3.77 -5.66
C ARG A 152 11.31 2.85 -5.99
N LYS A 153 11.02 1.55 -6.12
CA LYS A 153 11.98 0.53 -6.53
C LYS A 153 12.69 0.85 -7.84
N ASP A 154 12.04 1.50 -8.80
CA ASP A 154 12.60 1.87 -10.10
C ASP A 154 13.52 3.09 -10.01
N VAL A 155 13.06 4.17 -9.37
CA VAL A 155 13.84 5.40 -9.23
C VAL A 155 15.05 5.21 -8.32
N LEU A 156 14.91 4.42 -7.26
CA LEU A 156 15.99 4.14 -6.30
C LEU A 156 17.03 3.17 -6.89
N TYR A 157 16.57 2.10 -7.54
CA TYR A 157 17.43 1.20 -8.34
C TYR A 157 18.28 1.96 -9.34
N THR A 158 17.65 2.87 -10.08
CA THR A 158 18.30 3.65 -11.13
C THR A 158 19.31 4.62 -10.55
N PHE A 159 19.01 5.22 -9.39
CA PHE A 159 19.93 6.13 -8.72
C PHE A 159 21.23 5.41 -8.38
N PHE A 160 21.12 4.27 -7.69
CA PHE A 160 22.29 3.47 -7.33
C PHE A 160 22.97 2.83 -8.55
N LEU A 161 22.22 2.49 -9.61
CA LEU A 161 22.81 2.06 -10.89
C LEU A 161 23.66 3.17 -11.49
N LEU A 162 23.16 4.40 -11.58
CA LEU A 162 23.91 5.51 -12.15
C LEU A 162 25.12 5.89 -11.30
N VAL A 163 25.00 5.88 -9.97
CA VAL A 163 26.14 6.04 -9.04
C VAL A 163 27.18 4.94 -9.27
N CYS A 164 26.74 3.69 -9.44
CA CYS A 164 27.59 2.54 -9.74
C CYS A 164 28.36 2.74 -11.06
N LEU A 165 27.68 3.15 -12.13
CA LEU A 165 28.33 3.44 -13.42
C LEU A 165 29.30 4.63 -13.32
N HIS A 166 28.95 5.68 -12.57
CA HIS A 166 29.83 6.82 -12.32
C HIS A 166 31.11 6.43 -11.57
N ALA A 167 30.96 5.63 -10.52
CA ALA A 167 32.06 5.10 -9.71
C ALA A 167 32.97 4.22 -10.57
N TYR A 168 32.39 3.34 -11.41
CA TYR A 168 33.16 2.49 -12.32
C TYR A 168 33.96 3.30 -13.35
N VAL A 169 33.33 4.26 -14.03
CA VAL A 169 34.04 5.15 -14.97
C VAL A 169 35.15 5.93 -14.25
N GLY A 170 34.88 6.37 -13.01
CA GLY A 170 35.89 7.01 -12.17
C GLY A 170 37.07 6.08 -11.88
N TYR A 171 36.78 4.85 -11.43
CA TYR A 171 37.76 3.82 -11.11
C TYR A 171 38.68 3.53 -12.31
N VAL A 172 38.10 3.43 -13.51
CA VAL A 172 38.86 3.18 -14.75
C VAL A 172 39.78 4.36 -15.11
N LEU A 173 39.31 5.60 -14.93
CA LEU A 173 40.07 6.79 -15.30
C LEU A 173 41.11 7.22 -14.24
N GLN A 174 40.97 6.75 -13.00
CA GLN A 174 41.80 7.17 -11.88
C GLN A 174 43.17 6.48 -11.87
N LYS A 175 44.23 7.28 -11.67
CA LYS A 175 45.61 6.81 -11.57
C LYS A 175 46.09 6.63 -10.13
N LYS A 176 45.55 7.40 -9.17
CA LYS A 176 45.97 7.34 -7.77
C LYS A 176 45.42 6.08 -7.08
N PRO A 177 46.26 5.19 -6.51
CA PRO A 177 45.81 3.92 -5.94
C PRO A 177 44.74 4.05 -4.84
N PHE A 178 44.94 4.98 -3.89
CA PHE A 178 43.99 5.21 -2.80
C PHE A 178 42.59 5.60 -3.31
N LEU A 179 42.51 6.62 -4.17
CA LEU A 179 41.24 7.07 -4.76
C LEU A 179 40.61 5.99 -5.65
N LYS A 180 41.43 5.16 -6.30
CA LYS A 180 40.95 4.02 -7.09
C LYS A 180 40.29 2.97 -6.19
N GLY A 181 40.87 2.67 -5.01
CA GLY A 181 40.25 1.82 -3.99
C GLY A 181 38.92 2.36 -3.48
N LEU A 182 38.84 3.67 -3.17
CA LEU A 182 37.58 4.30 -2.75
C LEU A 182 36.49 4.24 -3.83
N LEU A 183 36.86 4.44 -5.10
CA LEU A 183 35.90 4.34 -6.22
C LEU A 183 35.42 2.91 -6.43
N TRP A 184 36.28 1.91 -6.20
CA TRP A 184 35.89 0.50 -6.25
C TRP A 184 34.94 0.13 -5.10
N LEU A 185 35.20 0.65 -3.89
CA LEU A 185 34.29 0.50 -2.75
C LEU A 185 32.93 1.15 -3.04
N ALA A 186 32.92 2.40 -3.52
CA ALA A 186 31.70 3.10 -3.90
C ALA A 186 30.91 2.34 -4.99
N PHE A 187 31.61 1.80 -5.99
CA PHE A 187 31.03 0.93 -7.01
C PHE A 187 30.38 -0.32 -6.37
N THR A 188 31.08 -1.00 -5.47
CA THR A 188 30.59 -2.24 -4.85
C THR A 188 29.36 -1.98 -3.97
N VAL A 189 29.40 -0.94 -3.14
CA VAL A 189 28.28 -0.55 -2.28
C VAL A 189 27.07 -0.15 -3.12
N SER A 190 27.24 0.70 -4.14
CA SER A 190 26.14 1.12 -5.01
C SER A 190 25.58 -0.03 -5.86
N PHE A 191 26.40 -0.99 -6.29
CA PHE A 191 25.92 -2.21 -6.93
C PHE A 191 24.97 -3.02 -6.02
N LEU A 192 25.37 -3.26 -4.76
CA LEU A 192 24.55 -3.99 -3.79
C LEU A 192 23.26 -3.23 -3.45
N LEU A 193 23.34 -1.91 -3.29
CA LEU A 193 22.16 -1.07 -3.05
C LEU A 193 21.20 -1.06 -4.25
N SER A 194 21.73 -1.00 -5.48
CA SER A 194 20.92 -1.10 -6.71
C SER A 194 20.19 -2.44 -6.78
N TRP A 195 20.88 -3.54 -6.44
CA TRP A 195 20.31 -4.89 -6.36
C TRP A 195 19.19 -4.98 -5.32
N HIS A 196 19.41 -4.42 -4.14
CA HIS A 196 18.43 -4.42 -3.05
C HIS A 196 17.29 -3.41 -3.22
N ALA A 197 17.37 -2.49 -4.19
CA ALA A 197 16.23 -1.70 -4.63
C ALA A 197 15.36 -2.49 -5.61
N LYS A 198 15.99 -3.13 -6.61
CA LYS A 198 15.31 -3.93 -7.64
C LYS A 198 16.24 -4.95 -8.30
N PHE A 199 15.72 -6.16 -8.54
CA PHE A 199 16.46 -7.25 -9.20
C PHE A 199 16.99 -6.90 -10.61
N SER A 200 16.40 -5.89 -11.26
CA SER A 200 16.83 -5.41 -12.58
C SER A 200 18.28 -4.91 -12.61
N ALA A 201 18.94 -4.75 -11.46
CA ALA A 201 20.39 -4.57 -11.34
C ALA A 201 21.23 -5.69 -11.98
N VAL A 202 20.63 -6.82 -12.32
CA VAL A 202 21.23 -7.91 -13.10
C VAL A 202 21.89 -7.46 -14.41
N VAL A 203 21.48 -6.32 -14.98
CA VAL A 203 22.06 -5.78 -16.21
C VAL A 203 23.43 -5.13 -16.02
N ILE A 204 23.79 -4.75 -14.78
CA ILE A 204 25.00 -3.96 -14.49
C ILE A 204 26.28 -4.62 -15.03
N PRO A 205 26.57 -5.93 -14.81
CA PRO A 205 27.79 -6.55 -15.32
C PRO A 205 27.97 -6.38 -16.84
N ALA A 206 26.90 -6.55 -17.61
CA ALA A 206 26.91 -6.37 -19.06
C ALA A 206 27.16 -4.90 -19.44
N LEU A 207 26.57 -3.96 -18.69
CA LEU A 207 26.83 -2.53 -18.88
C LEU A 207 28.29 -2.13 -18.58
N LEU A 208 28.97 -2.81 -17.64
CA LEU A 208 30.40 -2.54 -17.37
C LEU A 208 31.29 -2.88 -18.57
N PHE A 209 31.07 -4.02 -19.22
CA PHE A 209 31.78 -4.37 -20.45
C PHE A 209 31.49 -3.36 -21.57
N LEU A 210 30.26 -2.85 -21.64
CA LEU A 210 29.89 -1.83 -22.61
C LEU A 210 30.60 -0.49 -22.33
N ILE A 211 30.78 -0.11 -21.07
CA ILE A 211 31.59 1.05 -20.67
C ILE A 211 33.06 0.85 -21.04
N ASP A 212 33.63 -0.32 -20.76
CA ASP A 212 35.02 -0.63 -21.13
C ASP A 212 35.27 -0.50 -22.63
N TYR A 213 34.30 -0.92 -23.45
CA TYR A 213 34.32 -0.76 -24.90
C TYR A 213 34.41 0.72 -25.32
N VAL A 214 33.60 1.60 -24.72
CA VAL A 214 33.66 3.04 -24.98
C VAL A 214 34.98 3.65 -24.50
N LEU A 215 35.46 3.22 -23.32
CA LEU A 215 36.72 3.67 -22.72
C LEU A 215 37.98 3.05 -23.35
N ARG A 216 37.85 2.29 -24.44
CA ARG A 216 38.98 1.71 -25.19
C ARG A 216 39.83 0.72 -24.40
N ARG A 217 39.28 0.06 -23.38
CA ARG A 217 39.99 -1.04 -22.70
C ARG A 217 39.97 -2.28 -23.59
N ARG A 218 41.11 -2.97 -23.71
CA ARG A 218 41.23 -4.21 -24.48
C ARG A 218 40.57 -5.34 -23.70
N LEU A 219 39.80 -6.19 -24.39
CA LEU A 219 39.25 -7.42 -23.81
C LEU A 219 40.42 -8.36 -23.51
N SER A 220 40.65 -8.66 -22.24
CA SER A 220 41.69 -9.58 -21.75
C SER A 220 41.15 -10.43 -20.61
N VAL A 221 41.81 -11.55 -20.31
CA VAL A 221 41.43 -12.42 -19.19
C VAL A 221 41.38 -11.63 -17.86
N TRP A 222 42.33 -10.70 -17.66
CA TRP A 222 42.36 -9.82 -16.49
C TRP A 222 41.13 -8.91 -16.38
N LEU A 223 40.59 -8.43 -17.50
CA LEU A 223 39.36 -7.63 -17.51
C LEU A 223 38.13 -8.44 -17.05
N ILE A 224 38.11 -9.73 -17.38
CA ILE A 224 37.06 -10.66 -16.97
C ILE A 224 37.24 -11.00 -15.49
N LEU A 225 38.47 -11.30 -15.05
CA LEU A 225 38.79 -11.57 -13.64
C LEU A 225 38.44 -10.38 -12.72
N GLU A 226 38.66 -9.13 -13.18
CA GLU A 226 38.23 -7.92 -12.46
C GLU A 226 36.72 -7.92 -12.16
N LYS A 227 35.90 -8.49 -13.05
CA LYS A 227 34.44 -8.52 -12.93
C LYS A 227 33.90 -9.84 -12.39
N LEU A 228 34.77 -10.84 -12.21
CA LEU A 228 34.38 -12.18 -11.79
C LEU A 228 33.54 -12.17 -10.50
N PRO A 229 33.86 -11.40 -9.45
CA PRO A 229 33.03 -11.39 -8.24
C PRO A 229 31.59 -10.97 -8.50
N ILE A 230 31.38 -9.96 -9.35
CA ILE A 230 30.05 -9.43 -9.68
C ILE A 230 29.31 -10.40 -10.61
N LEU A 231 30.03 -11.02 -11.55
CA LEU A 231 29.48 -12.05 -12.45
C LEU A 231 29.04 -13.30 -11.68
N VAL A 232 29.84 -13.73 -10.70
CA VAL A 232 29.50 -14.85 -9.81
C VAL A 232 28.27 -14.49 -8.99
N PHE A 233 28.27 -13.32 -8.32
CA PHE A 233 27.11 -12.88 -7.53
C PHE A 233 25.83 -12.78 -8.37
N THR A 234 25.90 -12.16 -9.55
CA THR A 234 24.72 -12.04 -10.42
C THR A 234 24.26 -13.39 -10.96
N GLY A 235 25.19 -14.27 -11.34
CA GLY A 235 24.89 -15.63 -11.78
C GLY A 235 24.22 -16.47 -10.69
N THR A 236 24.72 -16.43 -9.45
CA THR A 236 24.13 -17.17 -8.33
C THR A 236 22.74 -16.66 -7.99
N GLU A 237 22.54 -15.34 -8.03
CA GLU A 237 21.23 -14.76 -7.75
C GLU A 237 20.19 -15.03 -8.85
N ILE A 238 20.59 -14.96 -10.13
CA ILE A 238 19.73 -15.38 -11.25
C ILE A 238 19.32 -16.83 -11.07
N TYR A 239 20.28 -17.71 -10.76
CA TYR A 239 20.00 -19.12 -10.52
C TYR A 239 19.00 -19.31 -9.38
N ARG A 240 19.18 -18.59 -8.26
CA ARG A 240 18.26 -18.63 -7.11
C ARG A 240 16.85 -18.18 -7.47
N ILE A 241 16.71 -17.14 -8.30
CA ILE A 241 15.40 -16.61 -8.72
C ILE A 241 14.73 -17.54 -9.72
N ALA A 242 15.48 -18.05 -10.71
CA ALA A 242 14.93 -18.86 -11.79
C ALA A 242 14.69 -20.32 -11.41
N PHE A 243 15.56 -20.91 -10.58
CA PHE A 243 15.58 -22.35 -10.29
C PHE A 243 15.52 -22.68 -8.80
N GLY A 244 15.60 -21.70 -7.91
CA GLY A 244 15.53 -21.94 -6.47
C GLY A 244 14.17 -22.49 -6.02
N PRO A 245 14.08 -23.06 -4.80
CA PRO A 245 12.81 -23.54 -4.22
C PRO A 245 11.70 -22.48 -4.21
N HIS A 246 12.09 -21.20 -4.32
CA HIS A 246 11.22 -20.03 -4.28
C HIS A 246 10.76 -19.54 -5.67
N ALA A 247 11.31 -20.07 -6.77
CA ALA A 247 10.85 -19.76 -8.13
C ALA A 247 9.37 -20.12 -8.35
N ARG A 248 8.83 -21.01 -7.52
CA ARG A 248 7.44 -21.49 -7.56
C ARG A 248 6.45 -20.68 -6.72
N MET A 249 6.89 -19.72 -5.91
CA MET A 249 5.96 -18.94 -5.05
C MET A 249 5.40 -17.73 -5.80
N ASP A 250 4.08 -17.61 -5.86
CA ASP A 250 3.40 -16.42 -6.38
C ASP A 250 3.48 -15.27 -5.36
N PHE A 251 3.45 -14.04 -5.84
CA PHE A 251 3.54 -12.77 -5.09
C PHE A 251 2.37 -12.52 -4.12
N TYR A 252 1.67 -13.57 -3.70
CA TYR A 252 0.37 -13.44 -3.06
C TYR A 252 0.11 -14.40 -1.92
N GLY A 253 1.03 -15.30 -1.53
CA GLY A 253 0.63 -16.38 -0.60
C GLY A 253 -0.62 -17.15 -1.07
N ARG A 254 -1.00 -16.99 -2.35
CA ARG A 254 -2.07 -17.70 -3.03
C ARG A 254 -1.55 -19.11 -3.22
N ARG A 255 -1.75 -19.91 -2.17
CA ARG A 255 -2.19 -21.31 -2.23
C ARG A 255 -2.44 -21.85 -3.65
N LEU A 256 -3.47 -21.26 -4.26
CA LEU A 256 -4.37 -21.96 -5.15
C LEU A 256 -5.20 -20.98 -6.00
N VAL A 257 -4.61 -19.94 -6.57
CA VAL A 257 -5.21 -19.37 -7.78
C VAL A 257 -4.33 -19.87 -8.91
N PRO A 258 -4.78 -20.85 -9.70
CA PRO A 258 -4.22 -21.01 -11.03
C PRO A 258 -4.34 -19.63 -11.66
N SER A 259 -3.23 -18.92 -11.85
CA SER A 259 -3.28 -17.74 -12.69
C SER A 259 -3.94 -18.21 -13.99
N ALA A 260 -5.11 -17.68 -14.33
CA ALA A 260 -5.84 -18.05 -15.54
C ALA A 260 -4.97 -17.92 -16.82
N HIS A 261 -3.84 -17.22 -16.70
CA HIS A 261 -2.75 -17.25 -17.65
C HIS A 261 -1.58 -18.08 -17.10
N ASP A 262 -1.51 -19.34 -17.52
CA ASP A 262 -0.33 -20.15 -17.41
C ASP A 262 0.84 -19.55 -18.21
N THR A 263 1.47 -18.49 -17.71
CA THR A 263 2.69 -17.89 -18.31
C THR A 263 3.87 -18.87 -18.42
N TYR A 264 3.78 -20.04 -17.76
CA TYR A 264 4.71 -21.16 -17.89
C TYR A 264 4.38 -22.12 -19.03
N ARG A 265 3.23 -21.99 -19.70
CA ARG A 265 2.79 -22.83 -20.83
C ARG A 265 3.12 -22.26 -22.21
N TYR A 266 3.78 -21.11 -22.31
CA TYR A 266 4.24 -20.60 -23.60
C TYR A 266 5.51 -21.35 -24.06
N SER A 267 5.45 -21.87 -25.28
CA SER A 267 6.60 -22.41 -25.99
C SER A 267 7.68 -21.35 -26.22
N LEU A 268 8.91 -21.78 -26.51
CA LEU A 268 10.00 -20.85 -26.85
C LEU A 268 9.66 -19.95 -28.05
N PHE A 269 8.92 -20.50 -29.02
CA PHE A 269 8.44 -19.74 -30.18
C PHE A 269 7.44 -18.65 -29.77
N GLU A 270 6.44 -18.97 -28.95
CA GLU A 270 5.47 -17.98 -28.46
C GLU A 270 6.13 -16.91 -27.58
N LYS A 271 7.12 -17.29 -26.76
CA LYS A 271 7.94 -16.32 -26.03
C LYS A 271 8.69 -15.39 -26.97
N SER A 272 9.19 -15.90 -28.10
CA SER A 272 9.84 -15.08 -29.12
C SER A 272 8.86 -14.11 -29.77
N LEU A 273 7.61 -14.52 -30.02
CA LEU A 273 6.54 -13.64 -30.49
C LEU A 273 6.26 -12.51 -29.49
N LEU A 274 6.08 -12.84 -28.21
CA LEU A 274 5.87 -11.85 -27.13
C LEU A 274 7.06 -10.90 -26.99
N ALA A 275 8.29 -11.43 -27.06
CA ALA A 275 9.53 -10.66 -26.99
C ALA A 275 9.63 -9.64 -28.13
N SER A 276 9.36 -10.09 -29.36
CA SER A 276 9.41 -9.23 -30.55
C SER A 276 8.33 -8.15 -30.52
N TYR A 277 7.10 -8.49 -30.13
CA TYR A 277 6.04 -7.52 -29.92
C TYR A 277 6.44 -6.48 -28.86
N SER A 278 6.95 -6.93 -27.71
CA SER A 278 7.38 -6.04 -26.62
C SER A 278 8.50 -5.10 -27.06
N LEU A 279 9.50 -5.62 -27.78
CA LEU A 279 10.61 -4.82 -28.30
C LEU A 279 10.12 -3.71 -29.23
N LEU A 280 9.25 -4.04 -30.19
CA LEU A 280 8.68 -3.07 -31.12
C LEU A 280 7.77 -2.08 -30.40
N PHE A 281 6.96 -2.55 -29.45
CA PHE A 281 6.14 -1.69 -28.60
C PHE A 281 7.00 -0.61 -27.94
N TYR A 282 8.10 -0.99 -27.26
CA TYR A 282 8.96 -0.01 -26.59
C TYR A 282 9.68 0.93 -27.56
N LEU A 283 10.07 0.47 -28.74
CA LEU A 283 10.70 1.32 -29.76
C LEU A 283 9.71 2.34 -30.33
N VAL A 284 8.47 1.92 -30.62
CA VAL A 284 7.41 2.80 -31.11
C VAL A 284 7.00 3.80 -30.05
N ARG A 285 6.81 3.36 -28.79
CA ARG A 285 6.39 4.22 -27.67
C ARG A 285 7.44 5.23 -27.23
N PHE A 286 8.71 5.04 -27.60
CA PHE A 286 9.75 6.05 -27.40
C PHE A 286 9.48 7.31 -28.25
N PHE A 287 8.99 7.16 -29.49
CA PHE A 287 8.67 8.29 -30.36
C PHE A 287 7.22 8.74 -30.26
N PHE A 288 6.30 7.80 -30.01
CA PHE A 288 4.85 8.03 -29.97
C PHE A 288 4.24 7.47 -28.66
N PRO A 289 4.49 8.12 -27.51
CA PRO A 289 4.03 7.68 -26.19
C PRO A 289 2.54 8.02 -25.96
N VAL A 290 1.66 7.49 -26.81
CA VAL A 290 0.21 7.71 -26.76
C VAL A 290 -0.51 6.44 -26.32
N ARG A 291 -1.76 6.58 -25.82
CA ARG A 291 -2.62 5.44 -25.46
C ARG A 291 -1.97 4.47 -24.45
N LEU A 292 -1.26 5.03 -23.47
CA LEU A 292 -0.57 4.30 -22.41
C LEU A 292 -1.56 3.68 -21.41
N SER A 293 -1.27 2.49 -20.90
CA SER A 293 -2.13 1.74 -19.97
C SER A 293 -1.28 1.06 -18.91
N ALA A 294 -1.71 1.10 -17.65
CA ALA A 294 -1.02 0.38 -16.57
C ALA A 294 -1.13 -1.15 -16.73
N ILE A 295 -2.20 -1.61 -17.40
CA ILE A 295 -2.42 -3.02 -17.71
C ILE A 295 -2.57 -3.18 -19.21
N VAL A 296 -1.65 -3.95 -19.80
CA VAL A 296 -1.75 -4.43 -21.18
C VAL A 296 -1.81 -5.96 -21.12
N PRO A 297 -3.01 -6.56 -21.25
CA PRO A 297 -3.22 -7.97 -21.00
C PRO A 297 -2.45 -8.86 -22.00
N TYR A 298 -2.31 -10.14 -21.65
CA TYR A 298 -1.83 -11.14 -22.60
C TYR A 298 -2.80 -11.31 -23.78
N PRO A 299 -2.29 -11.60 -24.99
CA PRO A 299 -3.16 -11.75 -26.15
C PRO A 299 -4.07 -12.96 -25.96
N ALA A 300 -5.37 -12.78 -26.22
CA ALA A 300 -6.30 -13.89 -26.28
C ALA A 300 -5.93 -14.83 -27.44
N ARG A 301 -6.00 -16.14 -27.21
CA ARG A 301 -5.78 -17.15 -28.26
C ARG A 301 -7.11 -17.47 -28.96
N THR A 302 -7.17 -17.27 -30.27
CA THR A 302 -8.31 -17.71 -31.10
C THR A 302 -7.91 -18.97 -31.85
N GLY A 303 -8.58 -20.10 -31.59
CA GLY A 303 -8.21 -21.39 -32.18
C GLY A 303 -6.80 -21.86 -31.79
N GLY A 304 -6.29 -21.43 -30.63
CA GLY A 304 -4.94 -21.76 -30.15
C GLY A 304 -3.82 -20.89 -30.71
N MET A 305 -4.09 -19.99 -31.66
CA MET A 305 -3.09 -19.10 -32.25
C MET A 305 -3.10 -17.71 -31.62
N PHE A 306 -1.95 -17.02 -31.68
CA PHE A 306 -1.87 -15.60 -31.33
C PHE A 306 -2.50 -14.71 -32.42
N PRO A 307 -2.86 -13.47 -32.07
CA PRO A 307 -3.23 -12.46 -33.05
C PRO A 307 -2.10 -12.23 -34.08
N ALA A 308 -2.46 -11.96 -35.33
CA ALA A 308 -1.52 -11.83 -36.46
C ALA A 308 -0.40 -10.80 -36.22
N GLU A 309 -0.69 -9.74 -35.46
CA GLU A 309 0.26 -8.68 -35.09
C GLU A 309 1.50 -9.20 -34.37
N TYR A 310 1.42 -10.29 -33.61
CA TYR A 310 2.58 -10.88 -32.93
C TYR A 310 3.54 -11.58 -33.90
N TYR A 311 3.01 -12.22 -34.95
CA TYR A 311 3.80 -12.85 -36.00
C TYR A 311 4.47 -11.79 -36.89
N LEU A 312 3.73 -10.75 -37.25
CA LEU A 312 4.28 -9.59 -37.95
C LEU A 312 5.37 -8.91 -37.11
N ALA A 313 5.16 -8.78 -35.80
CA ALA A 313 6.15 -8.21 -34.90
C ALA A 313 7.47 -9.00 -34.90
N LEU A 314 7.42 -10.33 -34.96
CA LEU A 314 8.63 -11.15 -35.09
C LEU A 314 9.39 -10.86 -36.38
N ALA A 315 8.71 -10.83 -37.52
CA ALA A 315 9.34 -10.51 -38.80
C ALA A 315 9.98 -9.10 -38.80
N PHE A 316 9.24 -8.09 -38.33
CA PHE A 316 9.74 -6.72 -38.25
C PHE A 316 10.90 -6.57 -37.25
N ALA A 317 10.84 -7.25 -36.10
CA ALA A 317 11.91 -7.22 -35.11
C ALA A 317 13.22 -7.81 -35.68
N LEU A 318 13.15 -8.92 -36.43
CA LEU A 318 14.31 -9.52 -37.07
C LEU A 318 14.93 -8.59 -38.12
N ILE A 319 14.10 -7.96 -38.96
CA ILE A 319 14.55 -6.96 -39.95
C ILE A 319 15.21 -5.78 -39.25
N LEU A 320 14.60 -5.26 -38.18
CA LEU A 320 15.12 -4.15 -37.41
C LEU A 320 16.47 -4.47 -36.75
N LEU A 321 16.59 -5.65 -36.14
CA LEU A 321 17.83 -6.11 -35.51
C LEU A 321 18.93 -6.34 -36.55
N ALA A 322 18.61 -6.90 -37.72
CA ALA A 322 19.54 -7.08 -38.83
C ALA A 322 20.02 -5.72 -39.39
N GLY A 323 19.09 -4.79 -39.62
CA GLY A 323 19.39 -3.44 -40.09
C GLY A 323 20.24 -2.66 -39.08
N MET A 324 19.92 -2.76 -37.79
CA MET A 324 20.72 -2.17 -36.72
C MET A 324 22.11 -2.81 -36.67
N GLY A 325 22.22 -4.14 -36.74
CA GLY A 325 23.51 -4.85 -36.78
C GLY A 325 24.39 -4.39 -37.95
N PHE A 326 23.81 -4.26 -39.15
CA PHE A 326 24.49 -3.75 -40.33
C PHE A 326 24.95 -2.29 -40.16
N LEU A 327 24.09 -1.43 -39.62
CA LEU A 327 24.42 -0.02 -39.35
C LEU A 327 25.57 0.09 -38.33
N LEU A 328 25.50 -0.67 -37.24
CA LEU A 328 26.54 -0.69 -36.22
C LEU A 328 27.87 -1.25 -36.77
N TYR A 329 27.82 -2.26 -37.65
CA TYR A 329 29.01 -2.75 -38.35
C TYR A 329 29.68 -1.66 -39.20
N ARG A 330 28.89 -0.91 -39.99
CA ARG A 330 29.39 0.22 -40.78
C ARG A 330 29.96 1.35 -39.92
N LEU A 331 29.37 1.60 -38.76
CA LEU A 331 29.74 2.70 -37.85
C LEU A 331 30.86 2.33 -36.85
N LYS A 332 31.23 1.05 -36.75
CA LYS A 332 32.17 0.46 -35.75
C LYS A 332 33.51 1.16 -35.63
N ARG A 333 34.01 1.76 -36.71
CA ARG A 333 35.35 2.38 -36.74
C ARG A 333 35.39 3.82 -36.22
N ASN A 334 34.27 4.57 -36.31
CA ASN A 334 34.26 6.02 -36.06
C ASN A 334 33.16 6.55 -35.11
N ARG A 335 32.16 5.76 -34.68
CA ARG A 335 31.01 6.26 -33.89
C ARG A 335 30.56 5.31 -32.77
N ARG A 336 31.33 5.25 -31.68
CA ARG A 336 31.08 4.33 -30.55
C ARG A 336 29.84 4.68 -29.74
N GLU A 337 29.37 5.92 -29.85
CA GLU A 337 28.23 6.45 -29.13
C GLU A 337 26.93 5.77 -29.56
N TYR A 338 26.76 5.50 -30.86
CA TYR A 338 25.59 4.75 -31.36
C TYR A 338 25.62 3.29 -30.90
N ILE A 339 26.78 2.64 -30.95
CA ILE A 339 26.93 1.25 -30.44
C ILE A 339 26.60 1.19 -28.95
N PHE A 340 27.12 2.15 -28.18
CA PHE A 340 26.82 2.25 -26.75
C PHE A 340 25.32 2.44 -26.52
N GLY A 341 24.68 3.42 -27.17
CA GLY A 341 23.25 3.67 -27.00
C GLY A 341 22.38 2.46 -27.36
N SER A 342 22.65 1.82 -28.50
CA SER A 342 21.88 0.66 -28.97
C SER A 342 22.05 -0.56 -28.06
N LEU A 343 23.30 -0.89 -27.68
CA LEU A 343 23.54 -2.04 -26.78
C LEU A 343 23.07 -1.76 -25.36
N PHE A 344 23.17 -0.51 -24.88
CA PHE A 344 22.63 -0.13 -23.57
C PHE A 344 21.12 -0.38 -23.52
N PHE A 345 20.39 0.04 -24.56
CA PHE A 345 18.95 -0.22 -24.69
C PHE A 345 18.66 -1.72 -24.72
N LEU A 346 19.30 -2.48 -25.63
CA LEU A 346 19.05 -3.92 -25.78
C LEU A 346 19.37 -4.72 -24.51
N ILE A 347 20.52 -4.45 -23.88
CA ILE A 347 20.92 -5.13 -22.64
C ILE A 347 19.90 -4.83 -21.55
N SER A 348 19.52 -3.57 -21.39
CA SER A 348 18.64 -3.14 -20.29
C SER A 348 17.20 -3.63 -20.48
N ILE A 349 16.68 -3.64 -21.71
CA ILE A 349 15.32 -4.09 -21.98
C ILE A 349 15.20 -5.62 -22.00
N SER A 350 16.30 -6.35 -22.26
CA SER A 350 16.28 -7.82 -22.41
C SER A 350 15.63 -8.55 -21.23
N VAL A 351 15.79 -8.03 -20.02
CA VAL A 351 15.20 -8.58 -18.78
C VAL A 351 13.68 -8.59 -18.82
N PHE A 352 13.05 -7.72 -19.62
CA PHE A 352 11.60 -7.52 -19.69
C PHE A 352 10.97 -8.03 -20.99
N LEU A 353 11.73 -8.72 -21.86
CA LEU A 353 11.24 -9.26 -23.13
C LEU A 353 10.61 -10.67 -23.02
N HIS A 354 10.22 -11.13 -21.82
CA HIS A 354 9.53 -12.42 -21.60
C HIS A 354 10.29 -13.70 -22.01
N PHE A 355 11.58 -13.61 -22.33
CA PHE A 355 12.42 -14.82 -22.53
C PHE A 355 12.48 -15.68 -21.26
N ILE A 356 12.53 -15.00 -20.11
CA ILE A 356 12.28 -15.59 -18.80
C ILE A 356 10.86 -15.17 -18.41
N SER A 357 9.98 -16.12 -18.16
CA SER A 357 8.59 -15.82 -17.76
C SER A 357 8.63 -15.10 -16.40
N ILE A 358 8.39 -13.78 -16.41
CA ILE A 358 8.18 -13.00 -15.20
C ILE A 358 6.69 -13.11 -14.86
N LYS A 359 6.38 -13.58 -13.65
CA LYS A 359 5.00 -13.69 -13.17
C LYS A 359 4.33 -12.31 -13.19
N GLY A 360 3.17 -12.19 -13.82
CA GLY A 360 2.45 -10.93 -13.92
C GLY A 360 1.26 -11.00 -14.89
N VAL A 361 0.50 -9.91 -14.94
CA VAL A 361 -0.73 -9.79 -15.74
C VAL A 361 -0.48 -9.05 -17.07
N VAL A 362 0.77 -8.62 -17.33
CA VAL A 362 1.07 -7.68 -18.41
C VAL A 362 2.15 -8.18 -19.38
N VAL A 363 1.90 -8.02 -20.68
CA VAL A 363 2.90 -8.25 -21.74
C VAL A 363 3.88 -7.09 -21.80
N VAL A 364 3.42 -5.87 -21.56
CA VAL A 364 4.27 -4.68 -21.55
C VAL A 364 3.88 -3.80 -20.39
N ALA A 365 4.84 -3.08 -19.83
CA ALA A 365 4.61 -2.08 -18.81
C ALA A 365 5.50 -0.88 -19.06
N ASP A 366 4.98 0.33 -18.86
CA ASP A 366 5.68 1.57 -19.15
C ASP A 366 6.96 1.66 -18.32
N ARG A 367 6.88 1.25 -17.04
CA ARG A 367 8.00 1.18 -16.08
C ARG A 367 9.22 0.36 -16.54
N TYR A 368 9.07 -0.57 -17.48
CA TYR A 368 10.20 -1.35 -18.00
C TYR A 368 11.13 -0.51 -18.88
N THR A 369 10.68 0.66 -19.33
CA THR A 369 11.45 1.55 -20.23
C THR A 369 12.38 2.51 -19.52
N TYR A 370 12.22 2.69 -18.20
CA TYR A 370 12.89 3.72 -17.41
C TYR A 370 14.41 3.77 -17.65
N VAL A 371 15.14 2.68 -17.39
CA VAL A 371 16.58 2.61 -17.70
C VAL A 371 16.87 2.45 -19.21
N PRO A 372 16.22 1.55 -19.97
CA PRO A 372 16.52 1.36 -21.39
C PRO A 372 16.50 2.64 -22.24
N TYR A 373 15.57 3.56 -21.98
CA TYR A 373 15.41 4.78 -22.76
C TYR A 373 16.57 5.77 -22.65
N MET A 374 17.46 5.61 -21.66
CA MET A 374 18.73 6.34 -21.63
C MET A 374 19.58 6.07 -22.89
N GLY A 375 19.56 4.84 -23.39
CA GLY A 375 20.29 4.43 -24.58
C GLY A 375 19.71 5.03 -25.87
N LEU A 376 18.38 5.03 -26.01
CA LEU A 376 17.70 5.64 -27.16
C LEU A 376 17.80 7.17 -27.14
N GLY A 377 17.65 7.79 -25.97
CA GLY A 377 17.86 9.24 -25.79
C GLY A 377 19.26 9.67 -26.21
N LEU A 378 20.28 8.87 -25.88
CA LEU A 378 21.65 9.10 -26.34
C LEU A 378 21.75 9.06 -27.87
N MET A 379 21.12 8.08 -28.52
CA MET A 379 21.14 7.99 -29.99
C MET A 379 20.52 9.23 -30.64
N VAL A 380 19.41 9.76 -30.11
CA VAL A 380 18.80 11.00 -30.58
C VAL A 380 19.74 12.20 -30.39
N GLY A 381 20.35 12.32 -29.20
CA GLY A 381 21.31 13.40 -28.93
C GLY A 381 22.51 13.39 -29.87
N VAL A 382 23.07 12.19 -30.12
CA VAL A 382 24.20 12.01 -31.05
C VAL A 382 23.78 12.31 -32.48
N PHE A 383 22.57 11.92 -32.90
CA PHE A 383 22.03 12.21 -34.22
C PHE A 383 21.92 13.72 -34.46
N LEU A 384 21.25 14.45 -33.57
CA LEU A 384 21.08 15.89 -33.68
C LEU A 384 22.41 16.65 -33.68
N TYR A 385 23.36 16.23 -32.84
CA TYR A 385 24.68 16.86 -32.77
C TYR A 385 25.49 16.71 -34.08
N HIS A 386 25.34 15.58 -34.79
CA HIS A 386 26.13 15.29 -35.98
C HIS A 386 25.52 15.79 -37.30
N LEU A 387 24.35 16.42 -37.27
CA LEU A 387 23.74 17.03 -38.45
C LEU A 387 24.59 18.22 -38.93
N LYS A 388 25.27 18.04 -40.07
CA LYS A 388 26.13 19.07 -40.67
C LYS A 388 25.37 20.14 -41.48
N ARG A 389 24.20 19.79 -42.03
CA ARG A 389 23.42 20.69 -42.89
C ARG A 389 22.61 21.65 -42.02
N ARG A 390 22.95 22.94 -42.01
CA ARG A 390 22.33 23.97 -41.14
C ARG A 390 20.79 24.00 -41.20
N ARG A 391 20.19 24.00 -42.40
CA ARG A 391 18.72 23.98 -42.54
C ARG A 391 18.11 22.72 -41.92
N LEU A 392 18.68 21.55 -42.19
CA LEU A 392 18.20 20.29 -41.63
C LEU A 392 18.36 20.26 -40.10
N GLN A 393 19.49 20.77 -39.59
CA GLN A 393 19.73 20.89 -38.16
C GLN A 393 18.67 21.77 -37.49
N GLN A 394 18.36 22.94 -38.05
CA GLN A 394 17.32 23.82 -37.51
C GLN A 394 15.95 23.14 -37.48
N VAL A 395 15.56 22.47 -38.57
CA VAL A 395 14.28 21.73 -38.65
C VAL A 395 14.24 20.61 -37.62
N CYS A 396 15.28 19.76 -37.56
CA CYS A 396 15.33 18.65 -36.61
C CYS A 396 15.38 19.14 -35.14
N THR A 397 16.07 20.24 -34.85
CA THR A 397 16.05 20.85 -33.52
C THR A 397 14.67 21.43 -33.19
N GLY A 398 13.98 22.06 -34.14
CA GLY A 398 12.60 22.53 -33.97
C GLY A 398 11.64 21.39 -33.65
N ILE A 399 11.70 20.30 -34.43
CA ILE A 399 10.92 19.08 -34.17
C ILE A 399 11.24 18.52 -32.79
N PHE A 400 12.52 18.43 -32.41
CA PHE A 400 12.92 17.96 -31.09
C PHE A 400 12.33 18.80 -29.95
N LEU A 401 12.39 20.14 -30.04
CA LEU A 401 11.83 21.02 -29.01
C LEU A 401 10.31 20.87 -28.91
N VAL A 402 9.60 20.75 -30.03
CA VAL A 402 8.16 20.47 -30.05
C VAL A 402 7.87 19.11 -29.42
N SER A 403 8.64 18.06 -29.75
CA SER A 403 8.48 16.74 -29.15
C SER A 403 8.68 16.77 -27.63
N VAL A 404 9.70 17.48 -27.13
CA VAL A 404 9.93 17.66 -25.68
C VAL A 404 8.76 18.40 -25.01
N ALA A 405 8.23 19.45 -25.65
CA ALA A 405 7.06 20.16 -25.13
C ALA A 405 5.81 19.27 -25.10
N CYS A 406 5.53 18.52 -26.19
CA CYS A 406 4.43 17.56 -26.25
C CYS A 406 4.58 16.46 -25.20
N MET A 407 5.77 15.88 -25.05
CA MET A 407 6.06 14.89 -24.01
C MET A 407 5.85 15.47 -22.62
N SER A 408 6.29 16.71 -22.36
CA SER A 408 6.07 17.39 -21.08
C SER A 408 4.58 17.53 -20.75
N VAL A 409 3.76 17.93 -21.72
CA VAL A 409 2.29 18.03 -21.55
C VAL A 409 1.67 16.65 -21.32
N LEU A 410 2.06 15.65 -22.11
CA LEU A 410 1.56 14.28 -21.96
C LEU A 410 1.90 13.70 -20.59
N THR A 411 3.13 13.91 -20.10
CA THR A 411 3.58 13.47 -18.77
C THR A 411 2.77 14.17 -17.67
N PHE A 412 2.59 15.49 -17.76
CA PHE A 412 1.78 16.26 -16.82
C PHE A 412 0.33 15.75 -16.74
N GLN A 413 -0.29 15.43 -17.88
CA GLN A 413 -1.64 14.85 -17.87
C GLN A 413 -1.66 13.41 -17.38
N ARG A 414 -0.67 12.60 -17.77
CA ARG A 414 -0.59 11.19 -17.40
C ARG A 414 -0.39 10.98 -15.90
N ASN A 415 0.26 11.91 -15.21
CA ASN A 415 0.37 11.88 -13.74
C ASN A 415 -0.99 11.82 -13.05
N LYS A 416 -2.01 12.48 -13.60
CA LYS A 416 -3.36 12.54 -13.03
C LYS A 416 -4.11 11.20 -13.09
N VAL A 417 -3.69 10.29 -13.96
CA VAL A 417 -4.26 8.93 -14.04
C VAL A 417 -3.97 8.16 -12.76
N TRP A 418 -2.80 8.39 -12.16
CA TRP A 418 -2.35 7.76 -10.93
C TRP A 418 -2.94 8.41 -9.67
N LYS A 419 -3.97 9.25 -9.79
CA LYS A 419 -4.58 9.96 -8.66
C LYS A 419 -5.14 8.99 -7.62
N ASN A 420 -5.91 8.00 -8.02
CA ASN A 420 -6.41 6.94 -7.14
C ASN A 420 -6.83 5.73 -7.98
N ASP A 421 -7.34 4.70 -7.32
CA ASP A 421 -7.77 3.46 -7.97
C ASP A 421 -8.86 3.68 -9.02
N ILE A 422 -9.82 4.56 -8.75
CA ILE A 422 -10.91 4.81 -9.69
C ILE A 422 -10.38 5.43 -10.97
N THR A 423 -9.52 6.45 -10.87
CA THR A 423 -8.93 7.10 -12.06
C THR A 423 -8.02 6.14 -12.82
N LEU A 424 -7.19 5.37 -12.11
CA LEU A 424 -6.23 4.44 -12.68
C LEU A 424 -6.93 3.33 -13.46
N PHE A 425 -7.88 2.63 -12.83
CA PHE A 425 -8.55 1.51 -13.46
C PHE A 425 -9.60 1.96 -14.48
N SER A 426 -10.16 3.18 -14.36
CA SER A 426 -10.97 3.74 -15.45
C SER A 426 -10.16 4.00 -16.70
N ASP A 427 -8.94 4.54 -16.57
CA ASP A 427 -8.02 4.76 -17.68
C ASP A 427 -7.60 3.43 -18.36
N VAL A 428 -7.46 2.35 -17.58
CA VAL A 428 -7.22 1.01 -18.11
C VAL A 428 -8.44 0.51 -18.90
N LEU A 429 -9.63 0.60 -18.31
CA LEU A 429 -10.87 0.07 -18.90
C LEU A 429 -11.34 0.88 -20.12
N GLU A 430 -10.99 2.16 -20.22
CA GLU A 430 -11.20 2.96 -21.42
C GLU A 430 -10.42 2.39 -22.62
N LYS A 431 -9.21 1.87 -22.37
CA LYS A 431 -8.32 1.34 -23.42
C LYS A 431 -8.51 -0.15 -23.66
N ASN A 432 -8.80 -0.90 -22.60
CA ASN A 432 -8.99 -2.34 -22.60
C ASN A 432 -10.21 -2.66 -21.71
N PRO A 433 -11.44 -2.61 -22.26
CA PRO A 433 -12.68 -2.77 -21.48
C PRO A 433 -12.85 -4.13 -20.81
N ASP A 434 -12.19 -5.15 -21.33
CA ASP A 434 -12.38 -6.55 -20.91
C ASP A 434 -11.31 -7.03 -19.91
N VAL A 435 -10.61 -6.11 -19.24
CA VAL A 435 -9.62 -6.45 -18.22
C VAL A 435 -10.32 -6.69 -16.88
N VAL A 436 -10.59 -7.98 -16.58
CA VAL A 436 -11.31 -8.42 -15.38
C VAL A 436 -10.67 -7.94 -14.08
N GLN A 437 -9.34 -7.91 -14.00
CA GLN A 437 -8.62 -7.41 -12.82
C GLN A 437 -8.86 -5.91 -12.58
N ALA A 438 -8.97 -5.11 -13.65
CA ALA A 438 -9.25 -3.69 -13.55
C ALA A 438 -10.71 -3.44 -13.13
N LEU A 439 -11.66 -4.23 -13.66
CA LEU A 439 -13.06 -4.21 -13.20
C LEU A 439 -13.17 -4.54 -11.71
N ASN A 440 -12.49 -5.61 -11.27
CA ASN A 440 -12.45 -5.99 -9.86
C ASN A 440 -11.88 -4.87 -8.99
N ASN A 441 -10.72 -4.31 -9.34
CA ASN A 441 -10.06 -3.31 -8.52
C ASN A 441 -10.81 -1.97 -8.49
N ARG A 442 -11.39 -1.54 -9.64
CA ARG A 442 -12.26 -0.37 -9.67
C ARG A 442 -13.54 -0.58 -8.87
N GLY A 443 -14.14 -1.77 -8.95
CA GLY A 443 -15.30 -2.15 -8.15
C GLY A 443 -15.00 -2.14 -6.66
N ILE A 444 -13.84 -2.64 -6.22
CA ILE A 444 -13.39 -2.53 -4.82
C ILE A 444 -13.26 -1.06 -4.40
N ALA A 445 -12.67 -0.22 -5.25
CA ALA A 445 -12.53 1.21 -4.96
C ALA A 445 -13.90 1.91 -4.84
N TYR A 446 -14.84 1.60 -5.74
CA TYR A 446 -16.22 2.08 -5.63
C TYR A 446 -16.91 1.61 -4.34
N ASN A 447 -16.72 0.36 -3.92
CA ASN A 447 -17.24 -0.12 -2.63
C ASN A 447 -16.67 0.68 -1.45
N ASN A 448 -15.37 0.96 -1.45
CA ASN A 448 -14.72 1.70 -0.37
C ASN A 448 -15.19 3.18 -0.32
N GLU A 449 -15.58 3.77 -1.45
CA GLU A 449 -16.17 5.12 -1.52
C GLU A 449 -17.70 5.13 -1.31
N GLY A 450 -18.34 3.99 -0.98
CA GLY A 450 -19.79 3.91 -0.80
C GLY A 450 -20.61 3.92 -2.10
N LYS A 451 -19.96 3.82 -3.27
CA LYS A 451 -20.59 3.80 -4.60
C LYS A 451 -21.00 2.38 -5.00
N TYR A 452 -21.77 1.70 -4.15
CA TYR A 452 -22.06 0.26 -4.27
C TYR A 452 -22.71 -0.14 -5.60
N ARG A 453 -23.60 0.69 -6.16
CA ARG A 453 -24.25 0.40 -7.46
C ARG A 453 -23.26 0.42 -8.64
N LEU A 454 -22.23 1.27 -8.59
CA LEU A 454 -21.16 1.29 -9.60
C LEU A 454 -20.26 0.07 -9.44
N ALA A 455 -19.94 -0.29 -8.19
CA ALA A 455 -19.17 -1.49 -7.89
C ALA A 455 -19.85 -2.76 -8.42
N ILE A 456 -21.15 -2.95 -8.15
CA ILE A 456 -21.93 -4.10 -8.65
C ILE A 456 -21.90 -4.17 -10.17
N ARG A 457 -21.98 -3.04 -10.87
CA ARG A 457 -21.90 -3.00 -12.35
C ARG A 457 -20.55 -3.53 -12.85
N ASP A 458 -19.45 -3.08 -12.25
CA ASP A 458 -18.11 -3.55 -12.62
C ASP A 458 -17.95 -5.05 -12.30
N PHE A 459 -18.45 -5.51 -11.15
CA PHE A 459 -18.39 -6.92 -10.79
C PHE A 459 -19.25 -7.80 -11.71
N ASN A 460 -20.44 -7.34 -12.09
CA ASN A 460 -21.30 -8.03 -13.06
C ASN A 460 -20.56 -8.19 -14.40
N ARG A 461 -19.99 -7.09 -14.91
CA ARG A 461 -19.22 -7.14 -16.16
C ARG A 461 -18.01 -8.08 -16.05
N GLY A 462 -17.31 -8.06 -14.92
CA GLY A 462 -16.19 -8.99 -14.68
C GLY A 462 -16.64 -10.45 -14.71
N LEU A 463 -17.81 -10.75 -14.14
CA LEU A 463 -18.38 -12.11 -14.11
C LEU A 463 -18.98 -12.54 -15.45
N GLU A 464 -19.40 -11.62 -16.31
CA GLU A 464 -19.75 -11.93 -17.71
C GLU A 464 -18.52 -12.41 -18.50
N LEU A 465 -17.35 -11.81 -18.24
CA LEU A 465 -16.09 -12.13 -18.93
C LEU A 465 -15.41 -13.38 -18.37
N GLU A 466 -15.31 -13.46 -17.04
CA GLU A 466 -14.73 -14.59 -16.32
C GLU A 466 -15.69 -15.04 -15.21
N PRO A 467 -16.69 -15.89 -15.53
CA PRO A 467 -17.64 -16.41 -14.54
C PRO A 467 -16.97 -17.18 -13.40
N ASN A 468 -15.74 -17.64 -13.63
CA ASN A 468 -14.95 -18.43 -12.69
C ASN A 468 -14.06 -17.60 -11.75
N PHE A 469 -14.13 -16.27 -11.80
CA PHE A 469 -13.26 -15.42 -10.98
C PHE A 469 -13.83 -15.18 -9.57
N THR A 470 -13.51 -16.11 -8.65
CA THR A 470 -14.04 -16.20 -7.26
C THR A 470 -14.09 -14.87 -6.50
N TYR A 471 -13.08 -14.01 -6.65
CA TYR A 471 -12.98 -12.74 -5.92
C TYR A 471 -14.13 -11.77 -6.25
N LEU A 472 -14.64 -11.79 -7.48
CA LEU A 472 -15.73 -10.90 -7.89
C LEU A 472 -17.02 -11.19 -7.12
N TYR A 473 -17.35 -12.47 -6.90
CA TYR A 473 -18.52 -12.85 -6.11
C TYR A 473 -18.41 -12.32 -4.67
N ASN A 474 -17.28 -12.55 -4.01
CA ASN A 474 -17.07 -12.03 -2.65
C ASN A 474 -17.15 -10.49 -2.58
N ASN A 475 -16.54 -9.78 -3.55
CA ASN A 475 -16.55 -8.33 -3.56
C ASN A 475 -17.92 -7.74 -3.92
N ARG A 476 -18.69 -8.41 -4.78
CA ARG A 476 -20.08 -8.05 -5.10
C ARG A 476 -21.01 -8.33 -3.92
N ALA A 477 -20.81 -9.43 -3.21
CA ALA A 477 -21.54 -9.71 -1.97
C ALA A 477 -21.35 -8.61 -0.93
N ARG A 478 -20.12 -8.10 -0.76
CA ARG A 478 -19.87 -6.94 0.11
C ARG A 478 -20.68 -5.72 -0.32
N ALA A 479 -20.81 -5.47 -1.63
CA ALA A 479 -21.62 -4.37 -2.15
C ALA A 479 -23.12 -4.57 -1.90
N TYR A 480 -23.63 -5.79 -2.10
CA TYR A 480 -25.02 -6.14 -1.82
C TYR A 480 -25.35 -6.02 -0.33
N PHE A 481 -24.43 -6.46 0.54
CA PHE A 481 -24.57 -6.35 1.99
C PHE A 481 -24.75 -4.89 2.43
N GLN A 482 -23.97 -3.95 1.86
CA GLN A 482 -24.11 -2.52 2.17
C GLN A 482 -25.39 -1.88 1.60
N LEU A 483 -26.10 -2.56 0.71
CA LEU A 483 -27.41 -2.15 0.18
C LEU A 483 -28.55 -2.95 0.84
N ASP A 484 -28.31 -3.55 2.01
CA ASP A 484 -29.23 -4.43 2.75
C ASP A 484 -29.82 -5.59 1.92
N SER A 485 -29.17 -5.92 0.79
CA SER A 485 -29.57 -7.00 -0.11
C SER A 485 -28.94 -8.32 0.34
N ASN A 486 -29.24 -8.71 1.59
CA ASN A 486 -28.58 -9.81 2.29
C ASN A 486 -28.70 -11.17 1.58
N HIS A 487 -29.83 -11.45 0.92
CA HIS A 487 -30.02 -12.69 0.17
C HIS A 487 -29.04 -12.80 -1.02
N LEU A 488 -28.90 -11.76 -1.84
CA LEU A 488 -27.94 -11.73 -2.94
C LEU A 488 -26.50 -11.82 -2.45
N ALA A 489 -26.20 -11.21 -1.30
CA ALA A 489 -24.89 -11.32 -0.68
C ALA A 489 -24.57 -12.77 -0.29
N LEU A 490 -25.52 -13.49 0.33
CA LEU A 490 -25.34 -14.90 0.67
C LEU A 490 -25.15 -15.78 -0.57
N ASP A 491 -25.96 -15.60 -1.62
CA ASP A 491 -25.87 -16.36 -2.87
C ASP A 491 -24.47 -16.24 -3.50
N ASP A 492 -23.93 -15.01 -3.55
CA ASP A 492 -22.59 -14.76 -4.07
C ASP A 492 -21.49 -15.36 -3.19
N LEU A 493 -21.63 -15.28 -1.86
CA LEU A 493 -20.66 -15.87 -0.93
C LEU A 493 -20.68 -17.40 -1.00
N GLU A 494 -21.85 -18.01 -1.20
CA GLU A 494 -21.97 -19.45 -1.43
C GLU A 494 -21.30 -19.89 -2.72
N LYS A 495 -21.49 -19.14 -3.82
CA LYS A 495 -20.74 -19.37 -5.06
C LYS A 495 -19.24 -19.23 -4.84
N ALA A 496 -18.80 -18.18 -4.16
CA ALA A 496 -17.37 -17.97 -3.87
C ALA A 496 -16.77 -19.15 -3.09
N ILE A 497 -17.46 -19.64 -2.06
CA ILE A 497 -17.05 -20.78 -1.23
C ILE A 497 -17.08 -22.10 -2.03
N LEU A 498 -18.08 -22.29 -2.89
CA LEU A 498 -18.16 -23.47 -3.75
C LEU A 498 -16.95 -23.57 -4.70
N MET A 499 -16.50 -22.42 -5.20
CA MET A 499 -15.39 -22.34 -6.17
C MET A 499 -14.02 -22.43 -5.51
N ASP A 500 -13.85 -21.80 -4.35
CA ASP A 500 -12.68 -21.96 -3.49
C ASP A 500 -13.12 -22.23 -2.04
N PRO A 501 -13.20 -23.51 -1.65
CA PRO A 501 -13.58 -23.90 -0.29
C PRO A 501 -12.66 -23.35 0.80
N HIS A 502 -11.44 -22.91 0.47
CA HIS A 502 -10.47 -22.34 1.41
C HIS A 502 -10.48 -20.81 1.43
N TYR A 503 -11.42 -20.16 0.72
CA TYR A 503 -11.47 -18.71 0.62
C TYR A 503 -12.02 -18.06 1.88
N LEU A 504 -11.13 -17.82 2.84
CA LEU A 504 -11.46 -17.37 4.20
C LEU A 504 -12.30 -16.09 4.26
N ASP A 505 -12.02 -15.10 3.40
CA ASP A 505 -12.75 -13.83 3.41
C ASP A 505 -14.24 -14.02 3.08
N ALA A 506 -14.58 -15.00 2.24
CA ALA A 506 -15.97 -15.33 1.93
C ALA A 506 -16.72 -15.90 3.14
N TYR A 507 -16.07 -16.74 3.96
CA TYR A 507 -16.66 -17.21 5.22
C TYR A 507 -16.85 -16.09 6.22
N LEU A 508 -15.87 -15.19 6.38
CA LEU A 508 -15.96 -14.07 7.31
C LEU A 508 -17.10 -13.11 6.91
N ASN A 509 -17.22 -12.79 5.62
CA ASN A 509 -18.30 -11.97 5.11
C ASN A 509 -19.66 -12.69 5.24
N LYS A 510 -19.72 -14.00 5.02
CA LYS A 510 -20.97 -14.78 5.17
C LYS A 510 -21.47 -14.77 6.61
N ALA A 511 -20.58 -14.99 7.58
CA ALA A 511 -20.93 -14.92 8.99
C ALA A 511 -21.40 -13.51 9.39
N GLN A 512 -20.77 -12.46 8.86
CA GLN A 512 -21.21 -11.08 9.09
C GLN A 512 -22.62 -10.82 8.54
N VAL A 513 -22.94 -11.32 7.35
CA VAL A 513 -24.31 -11.22 6.79
C VAL A 513 -25.33 -11.95 7.68
N HIS A 514 -25.00 -13.15 8.19
CA HIS A 514 -25.87 -13.85 9.14
C HIS A 514 -26.10 -13.09 10.45
N LEU A 515 -25.06 -12.44 10.99
CA LEU A 515 -25.20 -11.60 12.18
C LEU A 515 -26.13 -10.41 11.95
N ALA A 516 -26.05 -9.77 10.79
CA ALA A 516 -26.93 -8.65 10.42
C ALA A 516 -28.38 -9.09 10.21
N MET A 517 -28.60 -10.33 9.75
CA MET A 517 -29.92 -10.93 9.61
C MET A 517 -30.52 -11.44 10.94
N GLY A 518 -29.82 -11.27 12.07
CA GLY A 518 -30.29 -11.77 13.37
C GLY A 518 -30.21 -13.30 13.50
N SER A 519 -29.29 -13.96 12.79
CA SER A 519 -29.05 -15.41 12.88
C SER A 519 -27.63 -15.73 13.40
N PRO A 520 -27.29 -15.35 14.65
CA PRO A 520 -25.96 -15.54 15.21
C PRO A 520 -25.51 -17.00 15.31
N GLU A 521 -26.42 -17.97 15.45
CA GLU A 521 -26.11 -19.40 15.48
C GLU A 521 -25.47 -19.87 14.16
N LYS A 522 -26.02 -19.39 13.03
CA LYS A 522 -25.45 -19.66 11.70
C LYS A 522 -24.08 -19.00 11.54
N ALA A 523 -23.89 -17.81 12.10
CA ALA A 523 -22.59 -17.14 12.07
C ALA A 523 -21.53 -17.94 12.85
N VAL A 524 -21.87 -18.50 14.02
CA VAL A 524 -20.99 -19.41 14.78
C VAL A 524 -20.59 -20.64 13.96
N GLU A 525 -21.54 -21.27 13.26
CA GLU A 525 -21.24 -22.42 12.40
C GLU A 525 -20.24 -22.04 11.29
N VAL A 526 -20.48 -20.92 10.62
CA VAL A 526 -19.62 -20.42 9.53
C VAL A 526 -18.22 -20.06 10.06
N TYR A 527 -18.11 -19.39 11.21
CA TYR A 527 -16.81 -19.09 11.82
C TYR A 527 -16.08 -20.36 12.28
N SER A 528 -16.80 -21.38 12.74
CA SER A 528 -16.21 -22.66 13.11
C SER A 528 -15.60 -23.38 11.90
N LYS A 529 -16.26 -23.33 10.74
CA LYS A 529 -15.69 -23.79 9.46
C LYS A 529 -14.47 -22.94 9.06
N ALA A 530 -14.52 -21.63 9.24
CA ALA A 530 -13.38 -20.76 8.97
C ALA A 530 -12.14 -21.13 9.83
N LEU A 531 -12.37 -21.46 11.11
CA LEU A 531 -11.32 -21.84 12.04
C LEU A 531 -10.73 -23.23 11.79
N SER A 532 -11.50 -24.18 11.25
CA SER A 532 -10.96 -25.50 10.89
C SER A 532 -9.90 -25.40 9.79
N MET A 533 -10.00 -24.40 8.91
CA MET A 533 -9.03 -24.12 7.85
C MET A 533 -7.89 -23.19 8.31
N ALA A 534 -8.17 -22.28 9.23
CA ALA A 534 -7.23 -21.25 9.68
C ALA A 534 -7.15 -21.15 11.22
N PRO A 535 -6.69 -22.23 11.91
CA PRO A 535 -6.76 -22.33 13.38
C PRO A 535 -5.86 -21.34 14.12
N TYR A 536 -4.92 -20.71 13.41
CA TYR A 536 -3.98 -19.73 13.96
C TYR A 536 -4.38 -18.27 13.66
N ARG A 537 -5.64 -17.99 13.33
CA ARG A 537 -6.13 -16.61 13.13
C ARG A 537 -6.96 -16.12 14.31
N ALA A 538 -6.29 -15.46 15.25
CA ALA A 538 -6.88 -14.87 16.46
C ALA A 538 -8.16 -14.04 16.21
N LYS A 539 -8.17 -13.25 15.12
CA LYS A 539 -9.31 -12.40 14.73
C LYS A 539 -10.62 -13.18 14.54
N ILE A 540 -10.55 -14.43 14.07
CA ILE A 540 -11.75 -15.25 13.80
C ILE A 540 -12.35 -15.77 15.11
N TYR A 541 -11.51 -16.14 16.09
CA TYR A 541 -11.98 -16.49 17.43
C TYR A 541 -12.71 -15.31 18.08
N ILE A 542 -12.19 -14.08 17.98
CA ILE A 542 -12.89 -12.89 18.49
C ILE A 542 -14.28 -12.73 17.85
N TYR A 543 -14.38 -12.90 16.53
CA TYR A 543 -15.67 -12.77 15.84
C TYR A 543 -16.66 -13.88 16.21
N ARG A 544 -16.18 -15.10 16.41
CA ARG A 544 -17.02 -16.20 16.88
C ARG A 544 -17.45 -16.01 18.33
N ALA A 545 -16.56 -15.56 19.21
CA ALA A 545 -16.89 -15.19 20.59
C ALA A 545 -17.97 -14.11 20.66
N GLN A 546 -17.88 -13.07 19.81
CA GLN A 546 -18.92 -12.04 19.71
C GLN A 546 -20.27 -12.62 19.25
N ALA A 547 -20.25 -13.61 18.33
CA ALA A 547 -21.46 -14.32 17.94
C ALA A 547 -22.02 -15.19 19.08
N TYR A 548 -21.16 -15.85 19.86
CA TYR A 548 -21.55 -16.61 21.06
C TYR A 548 -22.21 -15.73 22.13
N LEU A 549 -21.66 -14.54 22.39
CA LEU A 549 -22.27 -13.58 23.33
C LEU A 549 -23.69 -13.17 22.91
N LYS A 550 -23.98 -13.07 21.60
CA LYS A 550 -25.32 -12.76 21.09
C LYS A 550 -26.34 -13.88 21.31
N ILE A 551 -25.89 -15.12 21.53
CA ILE A 551 -26.74 -16.27 21.86
C ILE A 551 -26.58 -16.68 23.34
N HIS A 552 -26.07 -15.78 24.17
CA HIS A 552 -25.88 -15.97 25.61
C HIS A 552 -24.99 -17.17 25.99
N GLN A 553 -24.09 -17.59 25.09
CA GLN A 553 -23.09 -18.64 25.31
C GLN A 553 -21.77 -18.04 25.81
N THR A 554 -21.78 -17.57 27.05
CA THR A 554 -20.67 -16.80 27.63
C THR A 554 -19.41 -17.64 27.84
N ASP A 555 -19.54 -18.91 28.20
CA ASP A 555 -18.40 -19.80 28.45
C ASP A 555 -17.63 -20.11 27.17
N GLU A 556 -18.34 -20.37 26.07
CA GLU A 556 -17.76 -20.56 24.75
C GLU A 556 -17.09 -19.29 24.22
N ALA A 557 -17.70 -18.12 24.46
CA ALA A 557 -17.11 -16.83 24.13
C ALA A 557 -15.79 -16.60 24.89
N LEU A 558 -15.77 -16.90 26.20
CA LEU A 558 -14.57 -16.78 27.03
C LEU A 558 -13.47 -17.73 26.55
N ALA A 559 -13.81 -18.97 26.19
CA ALA A 559 -12.86 -19.94 25.64
C ALA A 559 -12.23 -19.42 24.33
N ASP A 560 -13.03 -18.85 23.43
CA ASP A 560 -12.56 -18.30 22.17
C ASP A 560 -11.68 -17.05 22.37
N PHE A 561 -12.04 -16.15 23.27
CA PHE A 561 -11.19 -14.99 23.58
C PHE A 561 -9.85 -15.42 24.18
N ASN A 562 -9.83 -16.40 25.09
CA ASN A 562 -8.60 -16.99 25.61
C ASN A 562 -7.76 -17.63 24.49
N LYS A 563 -8.40 -18.36 23.57
CA LYS A 563 -7.70 -18.94 22.42
C LYS A 563 -7.13 -17.87 21.49
N ALA A 564 -7.82 -16.73 21.33
CA ALA A 564 -7.34 -15.62 20.52
C ALA A 564 -6.02 -15.04 21.05
N VAL A 565 -5.90 -14.84 22.36
CA VAL A 565 -4.66 -14.33 22.98
C VAL A 565 -3.57 -15.39 23.08
N GLU A 566 -3.92 -16.67 23.19
CA GLU A 566 -2.96 -17.79 23.10
C GLU A 566 -2.31 -17.85 21.71
N VAL A 567 -3.12 -17.76 20.66
CA VAL A 567 -2.68 -17.86 19.26
C VAL A 567 -1.91 -16.61 18.82
N TYR A 568 -2.29 -15.43 19.30
CA TYR A 568 -1.59 -14.18 18.98
C TYR A 568 -1.41 -13.29 20.22
N PRO A 569 -0.36 -13.53 21.03
CA PRO A 569 -0.14 -12.86 22.32
C PRO A 569 0.11 -11.34 22.27
N THR A 570 0.33 -10.78 21.09
CA THR A 570 0.49 -9.32 20.91
C THR A 570 -0.78 -8.65 20.38
N PHE A 571 -1.90 -9.37 20.32
CA PHE A 571 -3.18 -8.82 19.86
C PHE A 571 -3.93 -8.10 20.97
N PHE A 572 -3.75 -6.77 21.06
CA PHE A 572 -4.41 -5.97 22.11
C PHE A 572 -5.93 -6.19 22.17
N ARG A 573 -6.59 -6.38 21.02
CA ARG A 573 -8.05 -6.54 20.96
C ARG A 573 -8.52 -7.79 21.71
N GLY A 574 -7.75 -8.88 21.69
CA GLY A 574 -8.11 -10.09 22.45
C GLY A 574 -8.15 -9.83 23.95
N TYR A 575 -7.12 -9.16 24.47
CA TYR A 575 -7.05 -8.76 25.88
C TYR A 575 -8.13 -7.74 26.27
N TYR A 576 -8.42 -6.77 25.40
CA TYR A 576 -9.50 -5.81 25.62
C TYR A 576 -10.87 -6.50 25.76
N GLU A 577 -11.19 -7.44 24.86
CA GLU A 577 -12.47 -8.16 24.90
C GLU A 577 -12.58 -9.06 26.15
N LEU A 578 -11.48 -9.72 26.56
CA LEU A 578 -11.40 -10.45 27.85
C LEU A 578 -11.64 -9.53 29.04
N GLY A 579 -10.96 -8.38 29.07
CA GLY A 579 -11.09 -7.40 30.13
C GLY A 579 -12.51 -6.89 30.29
N ARG A 580 -13.18 -6.59 29.17
CA ARG A 580 -14.59 -6.18 29.16
C ARG A 580 -15.51 -7.30 29.66
N LEU A 581 -15.30 -8.54 29.21
CA LEU A 581 -16.13 -9.68 29.62
C LEU A 581 -16.01 -9.97 31.13
N TYR A 582 -14.79 -9.95 31.69
CA TYR A 582 -14.60 -10.11 33.13
C TYR A 582 -15.18 -8.94 33.94
N ASN A 583 -15.14 -7.71 33.40
CA ASN A 583 -15.81 -6.56 34.02
C ASN A 583 -17.34 -6.75 34.07
N GLU A 584 -17.94 -7.28 33.01
CA GLU A 584 -19.37 -7.64 32.97
C GLU A 584 -19.70 -8.75 33.98
N GLN A 585 -18.82 -9.72 34.17
CA GLN A 585 -18.92 -10.77 35.21
C GLN A 585 -18.58 -10.30 36.63
N ASN A 586 -18.23 -9.02 36.80
CA ASN A 586 -17.80 -8.41 38.06
C ASN A 586 -16.52 -9.03 38.67
N GLU A 587 -15.68 -9.68 37.86
CA GLU A 587 -14.35 -10.17 38.22
C GLU A 587 -13.29 -9.08 37.96
N LEU A 588 -13.29 -8.05 38.81
CA LEU A 588 -12.62 -6.77 38.56
C LEU A 588 -11.08 -6.90 38.46
N GLU A 589 -10.45 -7.77 39.25
CA GLU A 589 -8.99 -7.97 39.23
C GLU A 589 -8.52 -8.62 37.92
N LYS A 590 -9.26 -9.61 37.41
CA LYS A 590 -8.97 -10.23 36.11
C LYS A 590 -9.20 -9.22 34.99
N ALA A 591 -10.27 -8.43 35.08
CA ALA A 591 -10.56 -7.36 34.13
C ALA A 591 -9.39 -6.36 34.04
N LEU A 592 -8.91 -5.86 35.18
CA LEU A 592 -7.74 -4.97 35.24
C LEU A 592 -6.50 -5.61 34.62
N SER A 593 -6.17 -6.86 34.96
CA SER A 593 -5.00 -7.54 34.43
C SER A 593 -4.98 -7.59 32.90
N HIS A 594 -6.11 -7.94 32.29
CA HIS A 594 -6.23 -8.01 30.83
C HIS A 594 -6.26 -6.62 30.17
N LEU A 595 -6.98 -5.66 30.74
CA LEU A 595 -7.02 -4.29 30.22
C LEU A 595 -5.65 -3.60 30.30
N GLU A 596 -4.92 -3.83 31.39
CA GLU A 596 -3.54 -3.38 31.54
C GLU A 596 -2.63 -3.96 30.45
N LYS A 597 -2.78 -5.25 30.17
CA LYS A 597 -2.05 -5.86 29.05
C LYS A 597 -2.43 -5.27 27.69
N ALA A 598 -3.71 -4.98 27.48
CA ALA A 598 -4.17 -4.31 26.26
C ALA A 598 -3.57 -2.91 26.11
N ARG A 599 -3.47 -2.15 27.21
CA ARG A 599 -2.84 -0.82 27.27
C ARG A 599 -1.35 -0.88 26.96
N GLU A 600 -0.61 -1.83 27.54
CA GLU A 600 0.80 -2.06 27.25
C GLU A 600 1.06 -2.34 25.76
N LEU A 601 0.20 -3.16 25.15
CA LEU A 601 0.32 -3.55 23.75
C LEU A 601 -0.05 -2.42 22.79
N ASN A 602 -0.99 -1.56 23.16
CA ASN A 602 -1.40 -0.42 22.35
C ASN A 602 -1.89 0.77 23.20
N PRO A 603 -1.03 1.78 23.45
CA PRO A 603 -1.31 2.88 24.38
C PRO A 603 -2.14 4.03 23.76
N VAL A 604 -2.63 3.90 22.53
CA VAL A 604 -3.38 4.97 21.83
C VAL A 604 -4.85 4.62 21.59
N ILE A 605 -5.38 3.60 22.27
CA ILE A 605 -6.77 3.15 22.11
C ILE A 605 -7.66 3.72 23.23
N PRO A 606 -8.53 4.71 22.93
CA PRO A 606 -9.35 5.38 23.95
C PRO A 606 -10.29 4.43 24.68
N GLU A 607 -10.83 3.40 24.00
CA GLU A 607 -11.78 2.46 24.59
C GLU A 607 -11.14 1.62 25.71
N VAL A 608 -9.84 1.31 25.62
CA VAL A 608 -9.11 0.59 26.68
C VAL A 608 -9.06 1.44 27.95
N TYR A 609 -8.76 2.73 27.82
CA TYR A 609 -8.73 3.67 28.94
C TYR A 609 -10.12 3.91 29.53
N ASN A 610 -11.16 4.00 28.70
CA ASN A 610 -12.53 4.08 29.17
C ASN A 610 -12.92 2.85 30.01
N GLU A 611 -12.61 1.63 29.56
CA GLU A 611 -12.91 0.42 30.33
C GLU A 611 -12.08 0.32 31.61
N LEU A 612 -10.81 0.74 31.61
CA LEU A 612 -10.02 0.85 32.85
C LEU A 612 -10.69 1.80 33.84
N GLY A 613 -11.08 3.00 33.39
CA GLY A 613 -11.80 3.96 34.22
C GLY A 613 -13.12 3.41 34.76
N HIS A 614 -13.86 2.66 33.94
CA HIS A 614 -15.09 1.99 34.34
C HIS A 614 -14.85 0.93 35.44
N VAL A 615 -13.82 0.11 35.30
CA VAL A 615 -13.44 -0.88 36.33
C VAL A 615 -12.99 -0.19 37.62
N HIS A 616 -12.18 0.87 37.54
CA HIS A 616 -11.75 1.65 38.70
C HIS A 616 -12.92 2.35 39.40
N ASN A 617 -13.94 2.81 38.66
CA ASN A 617 -15.19 3.30 39.25
C ASN A 617 -15.91 2.22 40.07
N LYS A 618 -16.01 0.99 39.56
CA LYS A 618 -16.60 -0.14 40.32
C LYS A 618 -15.78 -0.49 41.56
N LEU A 619 -14.46 -0.34 41.50
CA LEU A 619 -13.55 -0.48 42.65
C LEU A 619 -13.57 0.72 43.60
N LYS A 620 -14.38 1.75 43.32
CA LYS A 620 -14.46 3.02 44.07
C LYS A 620 -13.14 3.81 44.11
N GLN A 621 -12.25 3.56 43.16
CA GLN A 621 -10.97 4.23 42.99
C GLN A 621 -11.13 5.42 42.04
N TYR A 622 -11.93 6.41 42.47
CA TYR A 622 -12.42 7.46 41.58
C TYR A 622 -11.32 8.38 41.04
N HIS A 623 -10.26 8.66 41.81
CA HIS A 623 -9.12 9.46 41.32
C HIS A 623 -8.37 8.75 40.17
N THR A 624 -8.08 7.45 40.32
CA THR A 624 -7.45 6.65 39.25
C THR A 624 -8.37 6.49 38.05
N ALA A 625 -9.69 6.38 38.28
CA ALA A 625 -10.68 6.38 37.21
C ALA A 625 -10.62 7.68 36.40
N LEU A 626 -10.54 8.84 37.05
CA LEU A 626 -10.41 10.14 36.37
C LEU A 626 -9.16 10.20 35.48
N GLU A 627 -8.00 9.76 35.97
CA GLU A 627 -6.76 9.76 35.17
C GLU A 627 -6.91 8.97 33.85
N HIS A 628 -7.52 7.79 33.92
CA HIS A 628 -7.78 6.99 32.73
C HIS A 628 -8.84 7.60 31.82
N LEU A 629 -9.92 8.13 32.38
CA LEU A 629 -11.01 8.72 31.60
C LEU A 629 -10.61 10.03 30.93
N ASP A 630 -9.76 10.84 31.57
CA ASP A 630 -9.15 12.02 30.98
C ASP A 630 -8.24 11.63 29.82
N LYS A 631 -7.44 10.56 29.96
CA LYS A 631 -6.64 10.04 28.85
C LYS A 631 -7.49 9.52 27.70
N ALA A 632 -8.58 8.82 27.99
CA ALA A 632 -9.53 8.36 26.97
C ALA A 632 -10.09 9.54 26.18
N LEU A 633 -10.48 10.61 26.87
CA LEU A 633 -11.05 11.82 26.27
C LEU A 633 -10.00 12.70 25.59
N GLU A 634 -8.73 12.66 25.99
CA GLU A 634 -7.62 13.29 25.24
C GLU A 634 -7.42 12.62 23.88
N LEU A 635 -7.57 11.29 23.82
CA LEU A 635 -7.44 10.49 22.61
C LEU A 635 -8.68 10.57 21.70
N ASP A 636 -9.88 10.63 22.28
CA ASP A 636 -11.14 10.77 21.55
C ASP A 636 -12.18 11.62 22.32
N HIS A 637 -12.39 12.84 21.83
CA HIS A 637 -13.37 13.80 22.38
C HIS A 637 -14.83 13.45 22.06
N SER A 638 -15.10 12.39 21.31
CA SER A 638 -16.44 11.94 20.91
C SER A 638 -16.92 10.68 21.64
N LEU A 639 -16.20 10.24 22.67
CA LEU A 639 -16.54 9.02 23.41
C LEU A 639 -17.57 9.30 24.52
N ALA A 640 -18.87 9.18 24.19
CA ALA A 640 -19.98 9.42 25.14
C ALA A 640 -19.87 8.60 26.43
N ALA A 641 -19.44 7.33 26.33
CA ALA A 641 -19.24 6.44 27.47
C ALA A 641 -18.18 6.96 28.46
N ALA A 642 -17.08 7.54 27.96
CA ALA A 642 -16.02 8.08 28.80
C ALA A 642 -16.48 9.31 29.57
N TYR A 643 -17.22 10.22 28.93
CA TYR A 643 -17.86 11.34 29.63
C TYR A 643 -18.82 10.84 30.71
N ASN A 644 -19.69 9.88 30.41
CA ASN A 644 -20.59 9.31 31.42
C ASN A 644 -19.80 8.72 32.61
N ASN A 645 -18.79 7.90 32.33
CA ASN A 645 -17.97 7.28 33.37
C ASN A 645 -17.19 8.32 34.19
N ARG A 646 -16.73 9.42 33.56
CA ARG A 646 -16.04 10.51 34.26
C ARG A 646 -16.99 11.31 35.14
N GLY A 647 -18.22 11.51 34.65
CA GLY A 647 -19.32 12.08 35.43
C GLY A 647 -19.63 11.26 36.69
N ILE A 648 -19.63 9.92 36.59
CA ILE A 648 -19.77 9.04 37.77
C ILE A 648 -18.63 9.26 38.76
N SER A 649 -17.37 9.31 38.30
CA SER A 649 -16.22 9.56 39.19
C SER A 649 -16.32 10.91 39.88
N ASN A 650 -16.63 11.98 39.12
CA ASN A 650 -16.79 13.33 39.64
C ASN A 650 -17.94 13.45 40.64
N PHE A 651 -19.07 12.80 40.37
CA PHE A 651 -20.22 12.77 41.29
C PHE A 651 -19.84 12.14 42.63
N ASN A 652 -19.16 10.99 42.61
CA ASN A 652 -18.73 10.31 43.84
C ASN A 652 -17.63 11.05 44.61
N LEU A 653 -16.88 11.94 43.95
CA LEU A 653 -15.90 12.83 44.58
C LEU A 653 -16.52 14.15 45.09
N GLY A 654 -17.82 14.37 44.89
CA GLY A 654 -18.54 15.59 45.30
C GLY A 654 -18.41 16.75 44.31
N HIS A 655 -17.84 16.54 43.12
CA HIS A 655 -17.72 17.55 42.07
C HIS A 655 -19.00 17.61 41.21
N ALA A 656 -20.10 18.08 41.79
CA ALA A 656 -21.43 18.08 41.16
C ALA A 656 -21.46 18.81 39.80
N ASP A 657 -20.89 20.02 39.70
CA ASP A 657 -20.87 20.80 38.45
C ASP A 657 -20.09 20.10 37.33
N ALA A 658 -18.96 19.49 37.66
CA ALA A 658 -18.15 18.74 36.71
C ALA A 658 -18.90 17.49 36.22
N ALA A 659 -19.56 16.77 37.13
CA ALA A 659 -20.39 15.62 36.81
C ALA A 659 -21.56 15.99 35.89
N LEU A 660 -22.26 17.10 36.18
CA LEU A 660 -23.36 17.59 35.37
C LEU A 660 -22.91 17.93 33.94
N ASN A 661 -21.78 18.64 33.81
CA ASN A 661 -21.20 18.97 32.51
C ASN A 661 -20.84 17.71 31.71
N ASP A 662 -20.24 16.71 32.37
CA ASP A 662 -19.87 15.44 31.75
C ASP A 662 -21.10 14.65 31.27
N PHE A 663 -22.15 14.52 32.09
CA PHE A 663 -23.38 13.86 31.67
C PHE A 663 -24.08 14.61 30.52
N ASN A 664 -24.13 15.94 30.58
CA ASN A 664 -24.66 16.77 29.49
C ASN A 664 -23.91 16.53 28.19
N ARG A 665 -22.57 16.47 28.25
CA ARG A 665 -21.74 16.22 27.08
C ARG A 665 -21.93 14.80 26.53
N SER A 666 -22.03 13.81 27.41
CA SER A 666 -22.34 12.42 27.03
C SER A 666 -23.65 12.34 26.24
N ILE A 667 -24.71 12.97 26.73
CA ILE A 667 -26.04 13.00 26.09
C ILE A 667 -26.03 13.81 24.79
N GLN A 668 -25.24 14.89 24.72
CA GLN A 668 -25.09 15.68 23.50
C GLN A 668 -24.45 14.87 22.37
N ILE A 669 -23.47 14.02 22.72
CA ILE A 669 -22.78 13.14 21.77
C ILE A 669 -23.69 11.97 21.39
N ASP A 670 -24.33 11.31 22.38
CA ASP A 670 -25.25 10.21 22.17
C ASP A 670 -26.59 10.48 22.88
N SER A 671 -27.55 10.99 22.11
CA SER A 671 -28.88 11.37 22.61
C SER A 671 -29.76 10.19 23.02
N VAL A 672 -29.38 8.95 22.70
CA VAL A 672 -30.08 7.71 23.06
C VAL A 672 -29.30 6.89 24.09
N PHE A 673 -28.34 7.50 24.80
CA PHE A 673 -27.59 6.80 25.83
C PHE A 673 -28.34 6.79 27.18
N ALA A 674 -29.24 5.82 27.39
CA ALA A 674 -30.10 5.72 28.58
C ALA A 674 -29.35 5.86 29.92
N ARG A 675 -28.19 5.21 30.06
CA ARG A 675 -27.37 5.26 31.28
C ARG A 675 -26.93 6.68 31.64
N ALA A 676 -26.63 7.54 30.67
CA ALA A 676 -26.23 8.91 30.93
C ALA A 676 -27.38 9.76 31.48
N TYR A 677 -28.61 9.55 30.98
CA TYR A 677 -29.81 10.16 31.57
C TYR A 677 -30.05 9.65 32.99
N SER A 678 -29.97 8.33 33.21
CA SER A 678 -30.15 7.76 34.56
C SER A 678 -29.14 8.32 35.58
N ASN A 679 -27.86 8.40 35.19
CA ASN A 679 -26.82 8.94 36.06
C ASN A 679 -26.98 10.44 36.33
N ARG A 680 -27.40 11.23 35.33
CA ARG A 680 -27.71 12.65 35.53
C ARG A 680 -28.96 12.84 36.41
N GLY A 681 -29.97 11.98 36.25
CA GLY A 681 -31.14 11.92 37.12
C GLY A 681 -30.77 11.65 38.57
N ASN A 682 -29.84 10.73 38.82
CA ASN A 682 -29.30 10.47 40.17
C ASN A 682 -28.60 11.69 40.76
N LEU A 683 -27.83 12.43 39.95
CA LEU A 683 -27.20 13.68 40.37
C LEU A 683 -28.24 14.75 40.72
N TYR A 684 -29.29 14.93 39.90
CA TYR A 684 -30.38 15.85 40.20
C TYR A 684 -31.14 15.46 41.47
N ALA A 685 -31.43 14.17 41.66
CA ALA A 685 -32.08 13.68 42.88
C ALA A 685 -31.22 13.95 44.13
N PHE A 686 -29.90 13.81 44.02
CA PHE A 686 -28.96 14.17 45.09
C PHE A 686 -28.94 15.67 45.40
N MET A 687 -29.17 16.52 44.40
CA MET A 687 -29.33 17.97 44.55
C MET A 687 -30.75 18.39 44.95
N GLU A 688 -31.65 17.43 45.23
CA GLU A 688 -33.08 17.65 45.55
C GLU A 688 -33.90 18.31 44.40
N GLU A 689 -33.37 18.31 43.18
CA GLU A 689 -34.03 18.79 41.96
C GLU A 689 -34.91 17.69 41.35
N PHE A 690 -35.93 17.27 42.10
CA PHE A 690 -36.71 16.07 41.79
C PHE A 690 -37.45 16.12 40.44
N ASP A 691 -37.90 17.29 40.00
CA ASP A 691 -38.57 17.46 38.70
C ASP A 691 -37.62 17.15 37.53
N LEU A 692 -36.37 17.61 37.62
CA LEU A 692 -35.33 17.34 36.62
C LEU A 692 -34.90 15.86 36.67
N ALA A 693 -34.80 15.29 37.88
CA ALA A 693 -34.50 13.88 38.05
C ALA A 693 -35.56 12.98 37.40
N LEU A 694 -36.85 13.24 37.64
CA LEU A 694 -37.95 12.49 37.02
C LEU A 694 -37.95 12.63 35.50
N LYS A 695 -37.65 13.81 34.96
CA LYS A 695 -37.55 14.02 33.50
C LYS A 695 -36.47 13.12 32.89
N ASP A 696 -35.31 13.04 33.51
CA ASP A 696 -34.21 12.21 33.04
C ASP A 696 -34.47 10.72 33.20
N PHE A 697 -35.04 10.28 34.32
CA PHE A 697 -35.44 8.88 34.48
C PHE A 697 -36.54 8.46 33.51
N ASN A 698 -37.51 9.34 33.23
CA ASN A 698 -38.52 9.10 32.19
C ASN A 698 -37.85 8.87 30.84
N ARG A 699 -36.91 9.74 30.46
CA ARG A 699 -36.18 9.58 29.21
C ARG A 699 -35.33 8.31 29.18
N ALA A 700 -34.69 7.94 30.28
CA ALA A 700 -33.91 6.71 30.39
C ALA A 700 -34.80 5.48 30.17
N VAL A 701 -35.98 5.44 30.79
CA VAL A 701 -36.95 4.33 30.63
C VAL A 701 -37.60 4.35 29.24
N ASP A 702 -37.87 5.51 28.64
CA ASP A 702 -38.37 5.59 27.27
C ASP A 702 -37.39 5.01 26.25
N ILE A 703 -36.08 5.19 26.50
CA ILE A 703 -35.02 4.65 25.66
C ILE A 703 -34.82 3.15 25.94
N ALA A 704 -34.79 2.75 27.22
CA ALA A 704 -34.57 1.39 27.67
C ALA A 704 -35.64 0.99 28.71
N PRO A 705 -36.80 0.46 28.24
CA PRO A 705 -37.93 0.12 29.11
C PRO A 705 -37.60 -0.92 30.19
N ASP A 706 -36.64 -1.79 29.90
CA ASP A 706 -36.18 -2.87 30.77
C ASP A 706 -34.94 -2.50 31.59
N ASP A 707 -34.58 -1.20 31.69
CA ASP A 707 -33.53 -0.76 32.62
C ASP A 707 -34.07 -0.73 34.05
N CYS A 708 -33.94 -1.86 34.75
CA CYS A 708 -34.44 -2.03 36.11
C CYS A 708 -33.90 -0.95 37.07
N ILE A 709 -32.66 -0.50 36.89
CA ILE A 709 -32.03 0.49 37.79
C ILE A 709 -32.72 1.84 37.63
N SER A 710 -33.01 2.26 36.40
CA SER A 710 -33.74 3.50 36.14
C SER A 710 -35.18 3.46 36.68
N LEU A 711 -35.86 2.31 36.60
CA LEU A 711 -37.18 2.11 37.21
C LEU A 711 -37.13 2.26 38.74
N VAL A 712 -36.12 1.68 39.40
CA VAL A 712 -35.92 1.83 40.85
C VAL A 712 -35.64 3.27 41.23
N ASN A 713 -34.73 3.94 40.54
CA ASN A 713 -34.36 5.33 40.84
C ASN A 713 -35.55 6.27 40.66
N ARG A 714 -36.37 6.06 39.61
CA ARG A 714 -37.62 6.79 39.40
C ARG A 714 -38.63 6.54 40.53
N GLY A 715 -38.83 5.28 40.91
CA GLY A 715 -39.70 4.90 42.03
C GLY A 715 -39.29 5.56 43.35
N ASN A 716 -37.99 5.61 43.62
CA ASN A 716 -37.44 6.27 44.82
C ASN A 716 -37.75 7.78 44.85
N VAL A 717 -37.62 8.46 43.71
CA VAL A 717 -37.98 9.89 43.62
C VAL A 717 -39.50 10.11 43.77
N TYR A 718 -40.34 9.25 43.19
CA TYR A 718 -41.79 9.31 43.42
C TYR A 718 -42.14 9.14 44.90
N PHE A 719 -41.46 8.22 45.60
CA PHE A 719 -41.68 8.01 47.02
C PHE A 719 -41.27 9.25 47.84
N GLN A 720 -40.11 9.83 47.56
CA GLN A 720 -39.61 11.03 48.24
C GLN A 720 -40.50 12.25 48.02
N THR A 721 -41.16 12.36 46.86
CA THR A 721 -42.09 13.45 46.52
C THR A 721 -43.54 13.19 46.97
N GLY A 722 -43.79 12.10 47.72
CA GLY A 722 -45.11 11.77 48.28
C GLY A 722 -46.07 11.01 47.35
N HIS A 723 -45.61 10.60 46.18
CA HIS A 723 -46.39 9.84 45.19
C HIS A 723 -46.23 8.32 45.39
N THR A 724 -46.67 7.82 46.55
CA THR A 724 -46.44 6.42 46.96
C THR A 724 -47.03 5.39 45.99
N GLU A 725 -48.23 5.63 45.42
CA GLU A 725 -48.82 4.72 44.44
C GLU A 725 -47.96 4.58 43.17
N ALA A 726 -47.41 5.70 42.67
CA ALA A 726 -46.53 5.71 41.50
C ALA A 726 -45.20 5.01 41.81
N ALA A 727 -44.64 5.24 42.99
CA ALA A 727 -43.43 4.55 43.46
C ALA A 727 -43.63 3.03 43.47
N CYS A 728 -44.74 2.55 44.03
CA CYS A 728 -45.07 1.13 44.10
C CYS A 728 -45.27 0.49 42.71
N ALA A 729 -45.85 1.23 41.76
CA ALA A 729 -45.99 0.74 40.39
C ALA A 729 -44.62 0.56 39.70
N GLU A 730 -43.70 1.50 39.89
CA GLU A 730 -42.35 1.45 39.32
C GLU A 730 -41.50 0.35 39.95
N TRP A 731 -41.58 0.21 41.28
CA TRP A 731 -40.94 -0.88 42.01
C TRP A 731 -41.45 -2.26 41.60
N ARG A 732 -42.75 -2.41 41.32
CA ARG A 732 -43.29 -3.67 40.79
C ARG A 732 -42.71 -4.02 39.42
N LYS A 733 -42.60 -3.04 38.51
CA LYS A 733 -41.94 -3.24 37.20
C LYS A 733 -40.46 -3.59 37.36
N ALA A 734 -39.76 -2.94 38.29
CA ALA A 734 -38.35 -3.27 38.59
C ALA A 734 -38.19 -4.69 39.14
N LEU A 735 -39.15 -5.18 39.92
CA LEU A 735 -39.18 -6.56 40.40
C LEU A 735 -39.41 -7.56 39.25
N GLU A 736 -40.34 -7.27 38.33
CA GLU A 736 -40.57 -8.05 37.11
C GLU A 736 -39.32 -8.11 36.22
N CYS A 737 -38.51 -7.04 36.24
CA CYS A 737 -37.22 -6.92 35.59
C CYS A 737 -36.08 -7.69 36.30
N GLY A 738 -36.36 -8.29 37.47
CA GLY A 738 -35.42 -9.14 38.22
C GLY A 738 -34.66 -8.44 39.35
N PHE A 739 -34.99 -7.18 39.68
CA PHE A 739 -34.33 -6.44 40.76
C PHE A 739 -34.96 -6.76 42.14
N GLN A 740 -34.60 -7.90 42.71
CA GLN A 740 -35.19 -8.43 43.95
C GLN A 740 -35.03 -7.54 45.19
N GLN A 741 -34.04 -6.63 45.22
CA GLN A 741 -33.79 -5.76 46.38
C GLN A 741 -34.94 -4.78 46.66
N VAL A 742 -35.85 -4.59 45.70
CA VAL A 742 -37.03 -3.72 45.84
C VAL A 742 -38.17 -4.40 46.60
N GLU A 743 -38.15 -5.73 46.78
CA GLU A 743 -39.18 -6.44 47.55
C GLU A 743 -39.35 -5.89 48.97
N ALA A 744 -38.24 -5.55 49.64
CA ALA A 744 -38.26 -4.97 50.97
C ALA A 744 -38.92 -3.58 51.00
N LEU A 745 -38.67 -2.74 49.98
CA LEU A 745 -39.31 -1.44 49.82
C LEU A 745 -40.82 -1.57 49.59
N MET A 746 -41.20 -2.53 48.74
CA MET A 746 -42.61 -2.81 48.45
C MET A 746 -43.35 -3.33 49.70
N GLN A 747 -42.77 -4.27 50.45
CA GLN A 747 -43.39 -4.78 51.68
C GLN A 747 -43.58 -3.71 52.75
N ALA A 748 -42.65 -2.76 52.85
CA ALA A 748 -42.71 -1.69 53.84
C ALA A 748 -43.71 -0.59 53.48
N HIS A 749 -43.89 -0.29 52.19
CA HIS A 749 -44.55 0.95 51.75
C HIS A 749 -45.71 0.77 50.76
N CYS A 750 -45.87 -0.41 50.16
CA CYS A 750 -46.90 -0.71 49.18
C CYS A 750 -47.91 -1.70 49.78
N LYS A 751 -48.90 -1.16 50.50
CA LYS A 751 -49.98 -1.95 51.12
C LYS A 751 -51.16 -2.14 50.19
#